data_AF-G9MQE2-F1
#
_entry.id   AF-G9MQE2-F1
#
_cell.length_a   1.000
_cell.length_b   1.000
_cell.length_c   1.000
_cell.angle_alpha   90.00
_cell.angle_beta   90.00
_cell.angle_gamma   90.00
#
_symmetry.space_group_name_H-M   'P 1'
#
loop_
_entity.id
_entity.type
_entity.pdbx_description
1 polymer ?
#
loop_
_entity_poly.entity_id
_entity_poly.type
_entity_poly.pdbx_seq_one_letter_code
_entity_poly.pdbx_strand_id
1 'polypeptide(L)'
;MNVLQLPSLQELLDIADVQHFPYTKTFNEAMNDPFCYLHTSGSTGVPKPIPWSHGLIGTMDAVRLLPPVKDYDDLLPWTSDWESGNTIYSSFPMSHGAGIIMDILMPALFDLHCILGPAGVLPNVNLVETLAENAKIDIWSMVPSLVDELGETPEVLAKLSQSKFICASGGPVSPISAAKVNQTIRVLNLTGTTEGLFIGNLVTAREDWFWFCFHPYSGFEFREIEENTYEHWVHRNEHWPLFQGIFHTFPDKQSINLKDLYIRHPTKPNLWAFKGRSDDLITEAYIATHPAIESCLIFGTGKPQAGVLIELKESSKKTEELLDSIWETVKKANSISRHKDQLLRDFVTFAEPNKPFIRTDKGTVKRSATLALYNDYIERFYSSRNDDLCYSDPIDTSSTESIQGGIREILASSLPVIRTASPDTSLFDLGMDSLGVFAAVRAIRAATGLEEQIAPRHVYANPTIASLSLFILRLAAEETSTTETSLPNDSVNDEVSQMKSTIAQHRARQSFRLNAFDYVNPNHGMGLVFYFPLRKDVSYGDVFANLQEGLNRTFDLIPALSGKMMNSSEQEIGYVKGNLCVTIPPLSMASSAQNRLVYKDLSKILPSFDELRDAGFPPSAFKDSLVLRDDPFPKMPADIFVGQANFISGGCILAVDLNHCCLDGVGAIIAIKAWAENCRYLQGDKSATCRWYDPESFNHSLPEIIHQQEGRARPLHEIDPGTWGFLPFAPPDTQTGDNHLVSTQGPKEIALPPRLTFPLHPIWPLPRAERSLKTTLFLITPEKLEKMKQDVAADIRAGETPSSISDIVQAFFWRAAIRARYRVAREIRKQTFGPDDISILELPTDGRPYFSSLLPSTYMGSLLILNRSSMSIESLCSPKTSIGDVACLLRQSARRITPSLIHDAFSILQSLPDHTRFSTANMGLEHMHAMISNMMLFQTSEIRFGDKFFANGGSPESLRPQLERGNGRFRFLVIFPMKKDGGVELVMGTHPEELEMLMTDEEFTKYASLIGCSQ
;
A
#
# COMPACT_ATOMS: atom_id res chain seq x y z
N MET A 1 -9.08 -25.10 -9.28
CA MET A 1 -7.65 -25.15 -8.89
C MET A 1 -7.16 -26.59 -9.04
N ASN A 2 -6.16 -26.85 -9.87
CA ASN A 2 -5.48 -28.15 -9.89
C ASN A 2 -4.47 -28.15 -8.75
N VAL A 3 -4.78 -28.84 -7.66
CA VAL A 3 -3.82 -29.09 -6.58
C VAL A 3 -2.89 -30.20 -7.06
N LEU A 4 -1.62 -29.87 -7.29
CA LEU A 4 -0.60 -30.83 -7.67
C LEU A 4 0.22 -31.17 -6.41
N GLN A 5 0.16 -32.42 -5.98
CA GLN A 5 1.02 -32.94 -4.93
C GLN A 5 2.40 -33.21 -5.52
N LEU A 6 3.43 -32.51 -5.02
CA LEU A 6 4.81 -32.81 -5.39
C LEU A 6 5.25 -34.10 -4.68
N PRO A 7 5.85 -35.07 -5.40
CA PRO A 7 6.33 -36.29 -4.78
C PRO A 7 7.44 -35.99 -3.77
N SER A 8 7.53 -36.81 -2.72
CA SER A 8 8.63 -36.73 -1.77
C SER A 8 9.96 -37.04 -2.46
N LEU A 9 11.08 -36.56 -1.91
CA LEU A 9 12.42 -36.90 -2.43
C LEU A 9 12.63 -38.41 -2.47
N GLN A 10 12.08 -39.16 -1.51
CA GLN A 10 12.14 -40.62 -1.48
C GLN A 10 11.40 -41.26 -2.67
N GLU A 11 10.22 -40.73 -3.03
CA GLU A 11 9.44 -41.17 -4.19
C GLU A 11 10.12 -40.77 -5.51
N LEU A 12 10.74 -39.59 -5.60
CA LEU A 12 11.48 -39.15 -6.80
C LEU A 12 12.75 -39.98 -7.05
N LEU A 13 13.34 -40.54 -5.99
CA LEU A 13 14.53 -41.38 -6.05
C LEU A 13 14.21 -42.89 -6.13
N ASP A 14 12.94 -43.28 -5.98
CA ASP A 14 12.50 -44.67 -6.14
C ASP A 14 12.39 -45.03 -7.63
N ILE A 15 13.20 -46.00 -8.05
CA ILE A 15 13.32 -46.43 -9.45
C ILE A 15 12.34 -47.54 -9.84
N ALA A 16 11.54 -48.04 -8.90
CA ALA A 16 10.56 -49.09 -9.16
C ALA A 16 9.30 -48.49 -9.82
N ASP A 17 9.17 -48.69 -11.13
CA ASP A 17 8.03 -48.27 -12.00
C ASP A 17 8.02 -46.82 -12.52
N VAL A 18 9.18 -46.25 -12.84
CA VAL A 18 9.22 -44.99 -13.62
C VAL A 18 8.90 -45.25 -15.08
N GLN A 19 7.76 -44.72 -15.56
CA GLN A 19 7.39 -44.77 -16.97
C GLN A 19 8.45 -44.03 -17.80
N HIS A 20 8.99 -44.67 -18.84
CA HIS A 20 9.98 -44.05 -19.71
C HIS A 20 9.42 -42.74 -20.31
N PHE A 21 10.07 -41.62 -20.01
CA PHE A 21 9.76 -40.32 -20.59
C PHE A 21 10.79 -39.98 -21.68
N PRO A 22 10.58 -40.40 -22.94
CA PRO A 22 11.51 -40.10 -24.02
C PRO A 22 11.45 -38.60 -24.33
N TYR A 23 12.50 -37.85 -23.97
CA TYR A 23 12.64 -36.45 -24.37
C TYR A 23 13.12 -36.38 -25.83
N THR A 24 12.18 -36.39 -26.77
CA THR A 24 12.46 -36.41 -28.22
C THR A 24 12.46 -35.03 -28.88
N LYS A 25 12.14 -33.97 -28.13
CA LYS A 25 12.13 -32.60 -28.66
C LYS A 25 13.53 -32.18 -29.08
N THR A 26 13.64 -31.58 -30.24
CA THR A 26 14.84 -30.85 -30.65
C THR A 26 14.99 -29.57 -29.81
N PHE A 27 16.20 -28.99 -29.75
CA PHE A 27 16.42 -27.74 -29.02
C PHE A 27 15.46 -26.62 -29.45
N ASN A 28 15.22 -26.47 -30.76
CA ASN A 28 14.30 -25.44 -31.28
C ASN A 28 12.85 -25.64 -30.80
N GLU A 29 12.41 -26.90 -30.65
CA GLU A 29 11.07 -27.22 -30.14
C GLU A 29 10.96 -27.04 -28.63
N ALA A 30 12.07 -27.20 -27.90
CA ALA A 30 12.16 -27.10 -26.45
C ALA A 30 12.55 -25.72 -25.93
N MET A 31 13.07 -24.83 -26.79
CA MET A 31 13.71 -23.57 -26.38
C MET A 31 12.85 -22.69 -25.46
N ASN A 32 11.53 -22.72 -25.62
CA ASN A 32 10.60 -21.93 -24.81
C ASN A 32 9.97 -22.72 -23.65
N ASP A 33 10.24 -24.02 -23.53
CA ASP A 33 9.79 -24.82 -22.40
C ASP A 33 10.51 -24.37 -21.12
N PRO A 34 9.84 -24.36 -19.96
CA PRO A 34 10.46 -24.05 -18.69
C PRO A 34 11.40 -25.18 -18.25
N PHE A 35 12.65 -24.83 -17.95
CA PHE A 35 13.66 -25.70 -17.34
C PHE A 35 13.52 -25.71 -15.81
N CYS A 36 13.48 -24.53 -15.17
CA CYS A 36 13.26 -24.40 -13.73
C CYS A 36 12.66 -23.02 -13.38
N TYR A 37 12.22 -22.86 -12.14
CA TYR A 37 11.75 -21.58 -11.60
C TYR A 37 12.62 -21.17 -10.42
N LEU A 38 13.18 -19.97 -10.49
CA LEU A 38 13.93 -19.34 -9.39
C LEU A 38 13.15 -18.18 -8.80
N HIS A 39 13.48 -17.76 -7.59
CA HIS A 39 12.83 -16.61 -6.95
C HIS A 39 13.83 -15.46 -6.77
N THR A 40 13.40 -14.21 -6.99
CA THR A 40 14.23 -13.02 -6.76
C THR A 40 14.50 -12.80 -5.26
N SER A 41 15.70 -12.33 -4.90
CA SER A 41 16.25 -12.27 -3.52
C SER A 41 15.57 -11.30 -2.53
N GLY A 42 14.39 -10.76 -2.84
CA GLY A 42 13.49 -10.15 -1.85
C GLY A 42 13.95 -8.87 -1.14
N SER A 43 15.03 -8.21 -1.59
CA SER A 43 15.55 -6.98 -0.95
C SER A 43 14.68 -5.72 -1.18
N THR A 44 13.60 -5.83 -1.96
CA THR A 44 12.65 -4.73 -2.26
C THR A 44 11.18 -5.19 -2.33
N GLY A 45 10.82 -6.38 -1.82
CA GLY A 45 9.43 -6.91 -1.80
C GLY A 45 9.30 -8.45 -1.97
N VAL A 46 8.08 -8.98 -2.16
CA VAL A 46 7.80 -10.44 -2.21
C VAL A 46 8.55 -11.14 -3.38
N PRO A 47 9.23 -12.28 -3.15
CA PRO A 47 10.01 -12.98 -4.18
C PRO A 47 9.14 -13.42 -5.37
N LYS A 48 9.46 -12.93 -6.58
CA LYS A 48 8.76 -13.29 -7.82
C LYS A 48 9.37 -14.54 -8.43
N PRO A 49 8.58 -15.54 -8.90
CA PRO A 49 9.11 -16.67 -9.65
C PRO A 49 9.54 -16.22 -11.05
N ILE A 50 10.81 -16.46 -11.40
CA ILE A 50 11.40 -16.24 -12.72
C ILE A 50 11.50 -17.60 -13.41
N PRO A 51 10.74 -17.84 -14.50
CA PRO A 51 10.95 -19.03 -15.33
C PRO A 51 12.28 -18.93 -16.07
N TRP A 52 13.11 -19.95 -15.92
CA TRP A 52 14.26 -20.17 -16.80
C TRP A 52 13.82 -21.11 -17.92
N SER A 53 13.86 -20.65 -19.16
CA SER A 53 13.58 -21.50 -20.33
C SER A 53 14.82 -22.30 -20.75
N HIS A 54 14.63 -23.37 -21.50
CA HIS A 54 15.76 -24.07 -22.12
C HIS A 54 16.60 -23.17 -23.04
N GLY A 55 16.00 -22.14 -23.66
CA GLY A 55 16.69 -21.12 -24.44
C GLY A 55 17.59 -20.24 -23.59
N LEU A 56 17.11 -19.77 -22.43
CA LEU A 56 17.92 -19.02 -21.47
C LEU A 56 19.11 -19.86 -20.99
N ILE A 57 18.87 -21.12 -20.61
CA ILE A 57 19.94 -22.04 -20.18
C ILE A 57 20.91 -22.34 -21.33
N GLY A 58 20.40 -22.48 -22.55
CA GLY A 58 21.21 -22.67 -23.75
C GLY A 58 22.24 -21.55 -23.96
N THR A 59 21.99 -20.34 -23.45
CA THR A 59 22.99 -19.26 -23.53
C THR A 59 24.25 -19.53 -22.70
N MET A 60 24.14 -20.30 -21.60
CA MET A 60 25.29 -20.72 -20.80
C MET A 60 26.15 -21.76 -21.52
N ASP A 61 25.51 -22.66 -22.28
CA ASP A 61 26.22 -23.61 -23.14
C ASP A 61 26.90 -22.87 -24.30
N ALA A 62 26.18 -21.93 -24.90
CA ALA A 62 26.67 -21.13 -26.02
C ALA A 62 27.90 -20.27 -25.69
N VAL A 63 28.20 -19.99 -24.41
CA VAL A 63 29.43 -19.25 -24.03
C VAL A 63 30.69 -19.90 -24.61
N ARG A 64 30.73 -21.23 -24.80
CA ARG A 64 31.86 -21.94 -25.45
C ARG A 64 32.10 -21.54 -26.91
N LEU A 65 31.09 -20.94 -27.54
CA LEU A 65 31.12 -20.47 -28.92
C LEU A 65 31.58 -19.00 -29.04
N LEU A 66 31.74 -18.30 -27.92
CA LEU A 66 32.25 -16.93 -27.94
C LEU A 66 33.71 -16.93 -28.42
N PRO A 67 34.03 -16.17 -29.48
CA PRO A 67 35.42 -16.02 -29.89
C PRO A 67 36.18 -15.07 -28.94
N PRO A 68 37.52 -15.11 -28.95
CA PRO A 68 38.34 -14.04 -28.38
C PRO A 68 38.02 -12.68 -29.01
N VAL A 69 38.10 -11.60 -28.24
CA VAL A 69 37.81 -10.25 -28.74
C VAL A 69 39.10 -9.57 -29.22
N LYS A 70 39.34 -9.62 -30.53
CA LYS A 70 40.57 -9.10 -31.16
C LYS A 70 40.85 -7.63 -30.88
N ASP A 71 39.81 -6.81 -30.81
CA ASP A 71 39.95 -5.36 -30.59
C ASP A 71 40.24 -5.01 -29.12
N TYR A 72 40.10 -5.98 -28.21
CA TYR A 72 40.38 -5.86 -26.79
C TYR A 72 41.51 -6.83 -26.43
N ASP A 73 42.71 -6.66 -26.99
CA ASP A 73 43.91 -7.45 -26.65
C ASP A 73 43.72 -8.99 -26.65
N ASP A 74 42.87 -9.52 -27.53
CA ASP A 74 42.50 -10.94 -27.60
C ASP A 74 41.96 -11.50 -26.27
N LEU A 75 41.29 -10.69 -25.44
CA LEU A 75 40.71 -11.14 -24.18
C LEU A 75 39.72 -12.30 -24.41
N LEU A 76 39.84 -13.30 -23.53
CA LEU A 76 39.14 -14.58 -23.64
C LEU A 76 37.82 -14.57 -22.85
N PRO A 77 36.79 -15.31 -23.28
CA PRO A 77 35.61 -15.57 -22.46
C PRO A 77 35.97 -16.18 -21.09
N TRP A 78 35.20 -15.85 -20.06
CA TRP A 78 35.44 -16.29 -18.68
C TRP A 78 35.46 -17.83 -18.46
N THR A 79 34.94 -18.59 -19.41
CA THR A 79 34.91 -20.06 -19.39
C THR A 79 36.11 -20.73 -20.11
N SER A 80 37.07 -19.96 -20.61
CA SER A 80 38.11 -20.49 -21.51
C SER A 80 39.12 -21.44 -20.85
N ASP A 81 39.28 -21.40 -19.52
CA ASP A 81 40.16 -22.30 -18.76
C ASP A 81 39.35 -23.36 -17.95
N TRP A 82 38.13 -23.66 -18.41
CA TRP A 82 37.27 -24.68 -17.83
C TRP A 82 37.42 -25.97 -18.63
N GLU A 83 38.28 -26.87 -18.16
CA GLU A 83 38.61 -28.12 -18.86
C GLU A 83 37.78 -29.29 -18.32
N SER A 84 37.46 -30.25 -19.20
CA SER A 84 36.81 -31.50 -18.81
C SER A 84 37.58 -32.20 -17.68
N GLY A 85 36.85 -32.69 -16.69
CA GLY A 85 37.35 -33.34 -15.49
C GLY A 85 37.82 -32.40 -14.37
N ASN A 86 37.84 -31.07 -14.59
CA ASN A 86 38.14 -30.11 -13.51
C ASN A 86 37.11 -30.23 -12.39
N THR A 87 37.55 -30.06 -11.14
CA THR A 87 36.65 -30.08 -9.98
C THR A 87 36.22 -28.67 -9.61
N ILE A 88 34.93 -28.51 -9.28
CA ILE A 88 34.35 -27.23 -8.88
C ILE A 88 33.62 -27.35 -7.55
N TYR A 89 33.80 -26.35 -6.70
CA TYR A 89 32.96 -26.12 -5.51
C TYR A 89 32.35 -24.73 -5.59
N SER A 90 31.05 -24.64 -5.34
CA SER A 90 30.32 -23.38 -5.24
C SER A 90 29.79 -23.18 -3.83
N SER A 91 30.04 -22.00 -3.27
CA SER A 91 29.51 -21.59 -1.97
C SER A 91 28.07 -21.05 -2.07
N PHE A 92 27.47 -21.02 -3.26
CA PHE A 92 26.14 -20.47 -3.46
C PHE A 92 25.06 -21.51 -3.18
N PRO A 93 23.95 -21.16 -2.51
CA PRO A 93 22.82 -22.04 -2.40
C PRO A 93 22.20 -22.34 -3.79
N MET A 94 21.79 -23.59 -4.04
CA MET A 94 21.08 -23.96 -5.27
C MET A 94 19.68 -23.35 -5.41
N SER A 95 19.21 -22.59 -4.41
CA SER A 95 18.04 -21.71 -4.53
C SER A 95 18.35 -20.37 -5.22
N HIS A 96 19.63 -20.06 -5.47
CA HIS A 96 20.09 -18.87 -6.18
C HIS A 96 20.53 -19.24 -7.61
N GLY A 97 20.44 -18.28 -8.53
CA GLY A 97 20.87 -18.47 -9.91
C GLY A 97 22.34 -18.90 -10.03
N ALA A 98 23.25 -18.23 -9.30
CA ALA A 98 24.66 -18.60 -9.29
C ALA A 98 24.93 -20.03 -8.77
N GLY A 99 24.14 -20.51 -7.81
CA GLY A 99 24.22 -21.89 -7.32
C GLY A 99 23.77 -22.89 -8.38
N ILE A 100 22.61 -22.69 -9.02
CA ILE A 100 22.19 -23.57 -10.13
C ILE A 100 23.22 -23.53 -11.28
N ILE A 101 23.74 -22.36 -11.62
CA ILE A 101 24.74 -22.23 -12.69
C ILE A 101 26.00 -23.01 -12.34
N MET A 102 26.56 -22.82 -11.14
CA MET A 102 27.90 -23.32 -10.81
C MET A 102 27.89 -24.75 -10.27
N ASP A 103 26.82 -25.19 -9.60
CA ASP A 103 26.69 -26.55 -9.04
C ASP A 103 26.02 -27.55 -10.01
N ILE A 104 25.24 -27.08 -10.99
CA ILE A 104 24.47 -27.95 -11.89
C ILE A 104 24.83 -27.71 -13.36
N LEU A 105 24.64 -26.48 -13.86
CA LEU A 105 24.73 -26.22 -15.30
C LEU A 105 26.16 -26.31 -15.82
N MET A 106 27.11 -25.58 -15.23
CA MET A 106 28.50 -25.57 -15.68
C MET A 106 29.14 -26.96 -15.58
N PRO A 107 28.96 -27.74 -14.48
CA PRO A 107 29.43 -29.12 -14.44
C PRO A 107 28.86 -29.99 -15.55
N ALA A 108 27.55 -29.92 -15.80
CA ALA A 108 26.90 -30.72 -16.83
C ALA A 108 27.32 -30.32 -18.25
N LEU A 109 27.50 -29.02 -18.51
CA LEU A 109 27.81 -28.49 -19.84
C LEU A 109 29.30 -28.61 -20.18
N PHE A 110 30.21 -28.46 -19.20
CA PHE A 110 31.66 -28.47 -19.43
C PHE A 110 32.34 -29.77 -18.99
N ASP A 111 31.56 -30.79 -18.62
CA ASP A 111 32.06 -32.09 -18.16
C ASP A 111 32.98 -31.95 -16.93
N LEU A 112 32.54 -31.17 -15.93
CA LEU A 112 33.26 -30.93 -14.68
C LEU A 112 32.76 -31.85 -13.57
N HIS A 113 33.59 -32.05 -12.55
CA HIS A 113 33.23 -32.76 -11.34
C HIS A 113 32.78 -31.79 -10.24
N CYS A 114 31.47 -31.74 -10.00
CA CYS A 114 30.90 -30.93 -8.93
C CYS A 114 31.16 -31.58 -7.56
N ILE A 115 31.77 -30.82 -6.64
CA ILE A 115 31.94 -31.21 -5.25
C ILE A 115 30.87 -30.50 -4.44
N LEU A 116 29.92 -31.26 -3.90
CA LEU A 116 28.87 -30.73 -3.03
C LEU A 116 29.31 -30.72 -1.58
N GLY A 117 29.03 -29.61 -0.89
CA GLY A 117 29.22 -29.51 0.56
C GLY A 117 28.30 -30.45 1.35
N PRO A 118 28.60 -30.70 2.63
CA PRO A 118 27.74 -31.52 3.49
C PRO A 118 26.33 -30.92 3.63
N ALA A 119 25.31 -31.77 3.61
CA ALA A 119 23.92 -31.33 3.73
C ALA A 119 23.68 -30.59 5.06
N GLY A 120 22.99 -29.45 4.99
CA GLY A 120 22.65 -28.62 6.16
C GLY A 120 23.80 -27.79 6.73
N VAL A 121 24.98 -27.81 6.11
CA VAL A 121 26.14 -27.00 6.54
C VAL A 121 26.25 -25.75 5.66
N LEU A 122 26.18 -24.57 6.28
CA LEU A 122 26.35 -23.30 5.58
C LEU A 122 27.83 -23.06 5.22
N PRO A 123 28.14 -22.64 3.98
CA PRO A 123 29.52 -22.30 3.58
C PRO A 123 30.14 -21.16 4.39
N ASN A 124 31.36 -21.38 4.87
CA ASN A 124 32.19 -20.42 5.62
C ASN A 124 33.67 -20.77 5.44
N VAL A 125 34.59 -19.94 5.94
CA VAL A 125 36.04 -20.17 5.78
C VAL A 125 36.51 -21.50 6.38
N ASN A 126 35.93 -21.98 7.48
CA ASN A 126 36.29 -23.30 8.05
C ASN A 126 35.90 -24.46 7.12
N LEU A 127 34.74 -24.36 6.45
CA LEU A 127 34.34 -25.35 5.45
C LEU A 127 35.24 -25.27 4.21
N VAL A 128 35.60 -24.06 3.77
CA VAL A 128 36.56 -23.85 2.67
C VAL A 128 37.91 -24.46 3.01
N GLU A 129 38.40 -24.22 4.23
CA GLU A 129 39.64 -24.81 4.73
C GLU A 129 39.57 -26.34 4.74
N THR A 130 38.49 -26.91 5.29
CA THR A 130 38.27 -28.36 5.33
C THR A 130 38.23 -28.96 3.93
N LEU A 131 37.53 -28.31 2.99
CA LEU A 131 37.45 -28.77 1.60
C LEU A 131 38.79 -28.64 0.88
N ALA A 132 39.53 -27.55 1.10
CA ALA A 132 40.86 -27.37 0.52
C ALA A 132 41.88 -28.40 1.04
N GLU A 133 41.69 -28.91 2.26
CA GLU A 133 42.53 -29.98 2.83
C GLU A 133 42.15 -31.38 2.36
N ASN A 134 40.85 -31.63 2.17
CA ASN A 134 40.33 -32.99 1.98
C ASN A 134 39.86 -33.29 0.56
N ALA A 135 39.75 -32.28 -0.30
CA ALA A 135 39.34 -32.41 -1.69
C ALA A 135 40.26 -31.62 -2.61
N LYS A 136 40.50 -32.14 -3.82
CA LYS A 136 41.13 -31.37 -4.89
C LYS A 136 40.05 -30.55 -5.57
N ILE A 137 40.09 -29.22 -5.43
CA ILE A 137 39.18 -28.28 -6.11
C ILE A 137 40.00 -27.43 -7.07
N ASP A 138 39.72 -27.51 -8.37
CA ASP A 138 40.39 -26.71 -9.40
C ASP A 138 39.75 -25.31 -9.51
N ILE A 139 38.42 -25.21 -9.38
CA ILE A 139 37.65 -23.98 -9.55
C ILE A 139 36.81 -23.70 -8.30
N TRP A 140 36.95 -22.50 -7.74
CA TRP A 140 36.10 -22.06 -6.64
C TRP A 140 35.11 -21.01 -7.13
N SER A 141 33.82 -21.20 -6.86
CA SER A 141 32.81 -20.16 -7.03
C SER A 141 32.39 -19.64 -5.66
N MET A 142 32.63 -18.36 -5.40
CA MET A 142 32.39 -17.76 -4.09
C MET A 142 31.60 -16.46 -4.22
N VAL A 143 30.54 -16.37 -3.41
CA VAL A 143 30.64 -15.54 -2.22
C VAL A 143 31.63 -14.38 -2.23
N PRO A 144 31.38 -13.21 -2.85
CA PRO A 144 31.83 -11.92 -2.37
C PRO A 144 32.43 -11.90 -0.97
N SER A 145 31.60 -12.26 0.00
CA SER A 145 31.94 -12.18 1.40
C SER A 145 33.09 -13.08 1.81
N LEU A 146 33.05 -14.28 1.27
CA LEU A 146 33.99 -15.34 1.53
C LEU A 146 35.34 -15.07 0.86
N VAL A 147 35.36 -14.39 -0.30
CA VAL A 147 36.61 -13.99 -0.97
C VAL A 147 37.37 -12.98 -0.12
N ASP A 148 36.70 -12.00 0.46
CA ASP A 148 37.44 -11.02 1.25
C ASP A 148 37.83 -11.54 2.63
N GLU A 149 36.99 -12.37 3.26
CA GLU A 149 37.35 -13.10 4.48
C GLU A 149 38.59 -13.99 4.25
N LEU A 150 38.69 -14.62 3.07
CA LEU A 150 39.86 -15.36 2.64
C LEU A 150 41.10 -14.45 2.48
N GLY A 151 40.91 -13.22 1.99
CA GLY A 151 41.97 -12.21 1.89
C GLY A 151 42.52 -11.75 3.25
N GLU A 152 41.76 -11.94 4.32
CA GLU A 152 42.14 -11.65 5.69
C GLU A 152 42.57 -12.90 6.49
N THR A 153 42.56 -14.09 5.87
CA THR A 153 43.00 -15.37 6.46
C THR A 153 44.12 -16.03 5.62
N PRO A 154 45.36 -15.49 5.67
CA PRO A 154 46.48 -15.95 4.83
C PRO A 154 46.79 -17.45 4.95
N GLU A 155 46.59 -18.03 6.13
CA GLU A 155 46.79 -19.44 6.42
C GLU A 155 45.83 -20.36 5.65
N VAL A 156 44.57 -19.95 5.47
CA VAL A 156 43.59 -20.68 4.67
C VAL A 156 43.80 -20.38 3.18
N LEU A 157 44.01 -19.11 2.82
CA LEU A 157 44.28 -18.68 1.45
C LEU A 157 45.46 -19.43 0.81
N ALA A 158 46.53 -19.67 1.57
CA ALA A 158 47.69 -20.41 1.10
C ALA A 158 47.34 -21.83 0.63
N LYS A 159 46.34 -22.47 1.22
CA LYS A 159 45.88 -23.83 0.85
C LYS A 159 45.18 -23.85 -0.51
N LEU A 160 44.62 -22.73 -0.94
CA LEU A 160 43.96 -22.61 -2.25
C LEU A 160 44.93 -22.32 -3.40
N SER A 161 46.22 -22.09 -3.13
CA SER A 161 47.23 -21.75 -4.14
C SER A 161 47.41 -22.78 -5.28
N GLN A 162 46.96 -24.02 -5.08
CA GLN A 162 47.01 -25.08 -6.09
C GLN A 162 45.80 -25.11 -7.03
N SER A 163 44.73 -24.38 -6.69
CA SER A 163 43.54 -24.24 -7.54
C SER A 163 43.78 -23.22 -8.65
N LYS A 164 43.05 -23.32 -9.75
CA LYS A 164 43.22 -22.46 -10.94
C LYS A 164 42.81 -21.01 -10.64
N PHE A 165 41.58 -20.81 -10.21
CA PHE A 165 41.02 -19.49 -9.95
C PHE A 165 39.78 -19.52 -9.05
N ILE A 166 39.41 -18.34 -8.56
CA ILE A 166 38.16 -18.06 -7.85
C ILE A 166 37.27 -17.18 -8.74
N CYS A 167 36.06 -17.64 -9.02
CA CYS A 167 34.98 -16.83 -9.58
C CYS A 167 34.25 -16.09 -8.45
N ALA A 168 34.47 -14.77 -8.36
CA ALA A 168 33.76 -13.90 -7.44
C ALA A 168 32.58 -13.23 -8.15
N SER A 169 31.34 -13.42 -7.68
CA SER A 169 30.15 -12.88 -8.36
C SER A 169 28.98 -12.56 -7.42
N GLY A 170 28.00 -11.77 -7.86
CA GLY A 170 26.80 -11.46 -7.05
C GLY A 170 26.91 -10.27 -6.09
N GLY A 171 28.00 -9.47 -6.17
CA GLY A 171 28.19 -8.22 -5.42
C GLY A 171 29.52 -7.52 -5.79
N PRO A 172 29.94 -6.39 -5.15
CA PRO A 172 31.11 -5.56 -5.58
C PRO A 172 32.43 -5.69 -4.76
N VAL A 173 33.57 -6.26 -5.24
CA VAL A 173 34.73 -6.83 -4.44
C VAL A 173 35.61 -5.84 -3.68
N SER A 174 36.28 -6.25 -2.58
CA SER A 174 37.26 -5.39 -1.88
C SER A 174 38.44 -5.20 -2.79
N PRO A 175 38.74 -3.97 -3.23
CA PRO A 175 39.95 -3.76 -3.99
C PRO A 175 41.20 -4.12 -3.18
N ILE A 176 41.11 -4.09 -1.84
CA ILE A 176 42.23 -4.37 -0.94
C ILE A 176 42.31 -5.87 -0.62
N SER A 177 41.24 -6.45 -0.06
CA SER A 177 41.27 -7.83 0.43
C SER A 177 41.27 -8.84 -0.72
N ALA A 178 40.41 -8.67 -1.72
CA ALA A 178 40.44 -9.54 -2.90
C ALA A 178 41.69 -9.31 -3.79
N ALA A 179 42.40 -8.17 -3.68
CA ALA A 179 43.73 -8.06 -4.30
C ALA A 179 44.77 -8.97 -3.63
N LYS A 180 44.73 -9.12 -2.30
CA LYS A 180 45.59 -10.09 -1.58
C LYS A 180 45.28 -11.52 -2.03
N VAL A 181 44.00 -11.86 -2.18
CA VAL A 181 43.58 -13.15 -2.75
C VAL A 181 44.11 -13.31 -4.17
N ASN A 182 43.91 -12.31 -5.03
CA ASN A 182 44.34 -12.32 -6.43
C ASN A 182 45.87 -12.44 -6.60
N GLN A 183 46.67 -12.07 -5.58
CA GLN A 183 48.11 -12.32 -5.57
C GLN A 183 48.45 -13.81 -5.36
N THR A 184 47.65 -14.53 -4.58
CA THR A 184 47.87 -15.96 -4.28
C THR A 184 47.20 -16.88 -5.30
N ILE A 185 45.90 -16.68 -5.55
CA ILE A 185 45.08 -17.45 -6.52
C ILE A 185 44.36 -16.46 -7.43
N ARG A 186 44.26 -16.73 -8.73
CA ARG A 186 43.64 -15.80 -9.66
C ARG A 186 42.17 -15.54 -9.29
N VAL A 187 41.76 -14.28 -9.18
CA VAL A 187 40.36 -13.88 -9.01
C VAL A 187 39.80 -13.45 -10.37
N LEU A 188 38.66 -14.03 -10.73
CA LEU A 188 37.81 -13.64 -11.84
C LEU A 188 36.59 -12.93 -11.27
N ASN A 189 36.54 -11.60 -11.43
CA ASN A 189 35.41 -10.80 -11.00
C ASN A 189 34.33 -10.85 -12.10
N LEU A 190 33.22 -11.52 -11.82
CA LEU A 190 32.15 -11.76 -12.79
C LEU A 190 30.88 -11.03 -12.37
N THR A 191 30.13 -10.54 -13.35
CA THR A 191 28.82 -9.92 -13.11
C THR A 191 27.73 -10.58 -13.96
N GLY A 192 26.51 -10.63 -13.44
CA GLY A 192 25.36 -11.25 -14.07
C GLY A 192 24.07 -10.94 -13.32
N THR A 193 22.94 -11.29 -13.92
CA THR A 193 21.60 -11.09 -13.33
C THR A 193 20.82 -12.41 -13.30
N THR A 194 19.79 -12.51 -12.46
CA THR A 194 18.94 -13.72 -12.41
C THR A 194 18.15 -13.92 -13.70
N GLU A 195 17.79 -12.81 -14.35
CA GLU A 195 17.05 -12.75 -15.60
C GLU A 195 17.92 -12.95 -16.84
N GLY A 196 19.24 -12.75 -16.75
CA GLY A 196 20.15 -12.74 -17.89
C GLY A 196 21.34 -13.68 -17.80
N LEU A 197 21.58 -14.29 -16.63
CA LEU A 197 22.75 -15.11 -16.30
C LEU A 197 24.07 -14.31 -16.47
N PHE A 198 25.17 -14.97 -16.83
CA PHE A 198 26.47 -14.34 -17.08
C PHE A 198 26.62 -13.91 -18.54
N ILE A 199 26.29 -12.65 -18.84
CA ILE A 199 26.31 -12.12 -20.20
C ILE A 199 27.69 -11.57 -20.55
N GLY A 200 28.42 -12.28 -21.42
CA GLY A 200 29.59 -11.73 -22.12
C GLY A 200 30.80 -11.35 -21.25
N ASN A 201 30.97 -11.88 -20.04
CA ASN A 201 32.17 -11.60 -19.22
C ASN A 201 33.47 -12.09 -19.92
N LEU A 202 34.51 -11.25 -19.90
CA LEU A 202 35.85 -11.59 -20.39
C LEU A 202 36.87 -11.65 -19.24
N VAL A 203 37.90 -12.47 -19.39
CA VAL A 203 39.03 -12.56 -18.45
C VAL A 203 39.98 -11.40 -18.72
N THR A 204 40.06 -10.44 -17.81
CA THR A 204 41.02 -9.32 -17.89
C THR A 204 42.44 -9.74 -17.51
N ALA A 205 43.43 -8.89 -17.79
CA ALA A 205 44.79 -9.07 -17.28
C ALA A 205 44.79 -9.15 -15.74
N ARG A 206 45.79 -9.80 -15.13
CA ARG A 206 45.78 -10.09 -13.68
C ARG A 206 45.85 -8.82 -12.83
N GLU A 207 46.55 -7.82 -13.32
CA GLU A 207 46.63 -6.47 -12.76
C GLU A 207 45.29 -5.72 -12.82
N ASP A 208 44.44 -6.03 -13.81
CA ASP A 208 43.14 -5.39 -14.03
C ASP A 208 41.97 -6.23 -13.47
N TRP A 209 42.24 -7.23 -12.62
CA TRP A 209 41.24 -8.18 -12.11
C TRP A 209 39.98 -7.54 -11.51
N PHE A 210 40.10 -6.31 -11.01
CA PHE A 210 38.99 -5.54 -10.44
C PHE A 210 38.04 -5.00 -11.51
N TRP A 211 38.55 -4.70 -12.70
CA TRP A 211 37.81 -4.10 -13.80
C TRP A 211 37.13 -5.18 -14.65
N PHE A 212 35.91 -4.89 -15.07
CA PHE A 212 35.12 -5.71 -15.98
C PHE A 212 35.42 -5.36 -17.43
N CYS A 213 35.45 -6.37 -18.28
CA CYS A 213 35.42 -6.23 -19.73
C CYS A 213 34.34 -7.15 -20.29
N PHE A 214 33.60 -6.68 -21.29
CA PHE A 214 32.47 -7.40 -21.85
C PHE A 214 32.65 -7.67 -23.34
N HIS A 215 32.23 -8.86 -23.78
CA HIS A 215 32.21 -9.23 -25.18
C HIS A 215 31.22 -8.34 -25.95
N PRO A 216 31.56 -7.83 -27.16
CA PRO A 216 30.66 -6.97 -27.94
C PRO A 216 29.26 -7.56 -28.19
N TYR A 217 29.17 -8.89 -28.31
CA TYR A 217 27.89 -9.60 -28.48
C TYR A 217 26.94 -9.48 -27.28
N SER A 218 27.42 -9.04 -26.11
CA SER A 218 26.58 -8.71 -24.95
C SER A 218 25.56 -7.60 -25.24
N GLY A 219 25.84 -6.73 -26.22
CA GLY A 219 25.01 -5.56 -26.53
C GLY A 219 24.97 -4.52 -25.41
N PHE A 220 25.97 -4.52 -24.53
CA PHE A 220 26.08 -3.55 -23.46
C PHE A 220 26.46 -2.16 -23.99
N GLU A 221 25.72 -1.15 -23.55
CA GLU A 221 26.00 0.27 -23.78
C GLU A 221 26.14 0.95 -22.41
N PHE A 222 27.22 1.70 -22.23
CA PHE A 222 27.49 2.49 -21.03
C PHE A 222 27.29 3.97 -21.39
N ARG A 223 26.13 4.53 -21.03
CA ARG A 223 25.73 5.90 -21.39
C ARG A 223 26.17 6.89 -20.34
N GLU A 224 26.96 7.89 -20.72
CA GLU A 224 27.39 8.93 -19.79
C GLU A 224 26.18 9.74 -19.32
N ILE A 225 25.94 9.78 -18.01
CA ILE A 225 24.87 10.57 -17.39
C ILE A 225 25.41 11.77 -16.61
N GLU A 226 26.65 11.66 -16.14
CA GLU A 226 27.40 12.71 -15.44
C GLU A 226 28.89 12.50 -15.73
N GLU A 227 29.73 13.51 -15.47
CA GLU A 227 31.17 13.44 -15.76
C GLU A 227 31.80 12.16 -15.18
N ASN A 228 32.38 11.33 -16.06
CA ASN A 228 32.98 10.03 -15.73
C ASN A 228 32.03 8.99 -15.09
N THR A 229 30.72 9.13 -15.28
CA THR A 229 29.71 8.21 -14.71
C THR A 229 28.76 7.72 -15.79
N TYR A 230 28.70 6.40 -15.96
CA TYR A 230 28.02 5.76 -17.07
C TYR A 230 26.93 4.80 -16.59
N GLU A 231 25.72 4.94 -17.09
CA GLU A 231 24.58 4.06 -16.82
C GLU A 231 24.58 2.85 -17.77
N HIS A 232 24.39 1.64 -17.24
CA HIS A 232 24.48 0.38 -17.97
C HIS A 232 23.15 -0.03 -18.63
N TRP A 233 23.18 -0.14 -19.95
CA TRP A 233 22.08 -0.60 -20.79
C TRP A 233 22.47 -1.86 -21.57
N VAL A 234 21.48 -2.70 -21.91
CA VAL A 234 21.64 -3.84 -22.83
C VAL A 234 20.67 -3.72 -23.98
N HIS A 235 21.18 -3.88 -25.20
CA HIS A 235 20.43 -3.76 -26.47
C HIS A 235 20.46 -5.08 -27.23
N ARG A 236 19.29 -5.49 -27.72
CA ARG A 236 19.17 -6.70 -28.53
C ARG A 236 19.92 -6.51 -29.85
N ASN A 237 20.84 -7.43 -30.16
CA ASN A 237 21.60 -7.44 -31.42
C ASN A 237 21.38 -8.77 -32.18
N GLU A 238 21.98 -8.96 -33.36
CA GLU A 238 21.80 -10.21 -34.13
C GLU A 238 22.28 -11.48 -33.40
N HIS A 239 23.12 -11.32 -32.37
CA HIS A 239 23.71 -12.40 -31.58
C HIS A 239 22.85 -12.80 -30.37
N TRP A 240 21.74 -12.08 -30.12
CA TRP A 240 20.88 -12.29 -28.96
C TRP A 240 20.42 -13.73 -28.72
N PRO A 241 20.07 -14.55 -29.74
CA PRO A 241 19.51 -15.88 -29.49
C PRO A 241 20.45 -16.79 -28.73
N LEU A 242 21.78 -16.59 -28.88
CA LEU A 242 22.80 -17.41 -28.24
C LEU A 242 23.46 -16.72 -27.04
N PHE A 243 23.59 -15.40 -27.04
CA PHE A 243 24.50 -14.73 -26.10
C PHE A 243 23.86 -13.68 -25.19
N GLN A 244 22.57 -13.38 -25.34
CA GLN A 244 21.87 -12.39 -24.51
C GLN A 244 20.68 -13.02 -23.78
N GLY A 245 20.98 -13.79 -22.73
CA GLY A 245 19.99 -14.50 -21.92
C GLY A 245 18.80 -13.65 -21.49
N ILE A 246 19.04 -12.37 -21.18
CA ILE A 246 17.99 -11.44 -20.72
C ILE A 246 16.80 -11.31 -21.70
N PHE A 247 17.02 -11.55 -22.99
CA PHE A 247 15.98 -11.50 -24.01
C PHE A 247 15.23 -12.82 -24.21
N HIS A 248 15.70 -13.93 -23.64
CA HIS A 248 14.88 -15.15 -23.46
C HIS A 248 13.87 -14.97 -22.32
N THR A 249 14.26 -14.25 -21.25
CA THR A 249 13.33 -13.89 -20.16
C THR A 249 12.39 -12.76 -20.55
N PHE A 250 12.86 -11.80 -21.35
CA PHE A 250 12.07 -10.67 -21.84
C PHE A 250 12.01 -10.63 -23.37
N PRO A 251 11.28 -11.57 -24.02
CA PRO A 251 11.25 -11.72 -25.48
C PRO A 251 10.69 -10.51 -26.22
N ASP A 252 9.83 -9.71 -25.58
CA ASP A 252 9.22 -8.51 -26.20
C ASP A 252 10.07 -7.24 -26.09
N LYS A 253 11.19 -7.29 -25.35
CA LYS A 253 12.04 -6.11 -25.12
C LYS A 253 13.20 -6.07 -26.12
N GLN A 254 13.43 -4.89 -26.69
CA GLN A 254 14.60 -4.63 -27.56
C GLN A 254 15.76 -3.97 -26.80
N SER A 255 15.49 -3.35 -25.66
CA SER A 255 16.52 -2.73 -24.81
C SER A 255 16.05 -2.69 -23.37
N ILE A 256 16.98 -2.87 -22.43
CA ILE A 256 16.72 -2.90 -20.99
C ILE A 256 17.79 -2.06 -20.29
N ASN A 257 17.38 -1.20 -19.36
CA ASN A 257 18.28 -0.47 -18.47
C ASN A 257 18.45 -1.29 -17.18
N LEU A 258 19.68 -1.63 -16.82
CA LEU A 258 20.00 -2.44 -15.64
C LEU A 258 20.09 -1.58 -14.35
N LYS A 259 20.16 -0.25 -14.51
CA LYS A 259 20.30 0.78 -13.48
C LYS A 259 21.60 0.69 -12.67
N ASP A 260 22.61 0.03 -13.23
CA ASP A 260 23.96 -0.05 -12.67
C ASP A 260 24.80 1.11 -13.22
N LEU A 261 25.57 1.76 -12.35
CA LEU A 261 26.51 2.81 -12.73
C LEU A 261 27.93 2.27 -12.76
N TYR A 262 28.69 2.71 -13.76
CA TYR A 262 30.08 2.34 -13.98
C TYR A 262 30.96 3.57 -14.17
N ILE A 263 32.24 3.42 -13.82
CA ILE A 263 33.32 4.31 -14.24
C ILE A 263 34.15 3.62 -15.32
N ARG A 264 34.63 4.40 -16.29
CA ARG A 264 35.55 3.91 -17.31
C ARG A 264 36.99 3.98 -16.81
N HIS A 265 37.81 2.98 -17.13
CA HIS A 265 39.23 2.99 -16.75
C HIS A 265 39.96 4.19 -17.39
N PRO A 266 40.82 4.92 -16.66
CA PRO A 266 41.45 6.16 -17.13
C PRO A 266 42.25 6.03 -18.43
N THR A 267 42.86 4.87 -18.67
CA THR A 267 43.74 4.61 -19.83
C THR A 267 43.30 3.43 -20.71
N LYS A 268 42.29 2.65 -20.34
CA LYS A 268 41.87 1.41 -21.02
C LYS A 268 40.36 1.48 -21.32
N PRO A 269 39.94 2.02 -22.47
CA PRO A 269 38.57 2.50 -22.68
C PRO A 269 37.48 1.41 -22.64
N ASN A 270 37.87 0.14 -22.79
CA ASN A 270 37.01 -1.05 -22.74
C ASN A 270 36.82 -1.62 -21.32
N LEU A 271 37.54 -1.10 -20.32
CA LEU A 271 37.46 -1.56 -18.95
C LEU A 271 36.55 -0.67 -18.10
N TRP A 272 35.70 -1.33 -17.31
CA TRP A 272 34.66 -0.68 -16.51
C TRP A 272 34.72 -1.16 -15.07
N ALA A 273 34.57 -0.26 -14.10
CA ALA A 273 34.40 -0.65 -12.70
C ALA A 273 33.03 -0.20 -12.22
N PHE A 274 32.35 -1.08 -11.50
CA PHE A 274 31.05 -0.77 -10.91
C PHE A 274 31.21 0.34 -9.88
N LYS A 275 30.42 1.41 -10.02
CA LYS A 275 30.44 2.61 -9.18
C LYS A 275 29.35 2.60 -8.11
N GLY A 276 28.25 1.91 -8.37
CA GLY A 276 27.05 1.93 -7.55
C GLY A 276 25.81 1.88 -8.42
N ARG A 277 24.68 2.32 -7.91
CA ARG A 277 23.45 2.43 -8.70
C ARG A 277 22.98 3.87 -8.74
N SER A 278 22.15 4.21 -9.72
CA SER A 278 21.69 5.58 -9.98
C SER A 278 20.75 6.14 -8.89
N ASP A 279 20.51 5.38 -7.83
CA ASP A 279 19.66 5.68 -6.68
C ASP A 279 20.44 6.14 -5.40
N ASP A 280 21.76 6.42 -5.44
CA ASP A 280 22.64 6.85 -4.29
C ASP A 280 23.21 8.34 -4.37
N LEU A 281 23.52 9.09 -3.26
CA LEU A 281 23.76 10.60 -3.13
C LEU A 281 25.25 11.18 -3.05
N ILE A 282 25.54 12.44 -3.53
CA ILE A 282 26.88 13.07 -3.87
C ILE A 282 27.73 13.80 -2.75
N THR A 283 27.17 14.34 -1.66
CA THR A 283 27.87 15.31 -0.75
C THR A 283 28.98 14.72 0.16
N GLU A 284 28.95 13.42 0.45
CA GLU A 284 29.90 12.73 1.34
C GLU A 284 31.32 12.64 0.75
N ALA A 285 31.42 12.53 -0.57
CA ALA A 285 32.69 12.35 -1.26
C ALA A 285 33.64 13.56 -1.10
N TYR A 286 33.11 14.78 -0.98
CA TYR A 286 33.91 15.99 -0.83
C TYR A 286 34.45 16.18 0.60
N ILE A 287 33.65 15.87 1.62
CA ILE A 287 34.06 15.99 3.04
C ILE A 287 35.17 14.98 3.36
N ALA A 288 35.12 13.78 2.77
CA ALA A 288 36.14 12.75 2.91
C ALA A 288 37.53 13.14 2.35
N THR A 289 37.66 14.24 1.60
CA THR A 289 38.96 14.72 1.09
C THR A 289 39.85 15.38 2.16
N HIS A 290 39.30 15.69 3.34
CA HIS A 290 40.08 16.27 4.42
C HIS A 290 41.15 15.28 4.93
N PRO A 291 42.43 15.67 5.08
CA PRO A 291 43.54 14.73 5.31
C PRO A 291 43.39 13.82 6.54
N ALA A 292 42.65 14.29 7.56
CA ALA A 292 42.42 13.58 8.82
C ALA A 292 41.25 12.57 8.77
N ILE A 293 40.42 12.59 7.72
CA ILE A 293 39.21 11.76 7.59
C ILE A 293 39.55 10.50 6.78
N GLU A 294 39.17 9.34 7.32
CA GLU A 294 39.27 8.03 6.65
C GLU A 294 38.00 7.75 5.83
N SER A 295 36.83 8.06 6.39
CA SER A 295 35.52 7.92 5.73
C SER A 295 34.49 8.80 6.45
N CYS A 296 33.42 9.21 5.76
CA CYS A 296 32.31 9.93 6.39
C CYS A 296 30.96 9.56 5.77
N LEU A 297 29.90 9.62 6.57
CA LEU A 297 28.52 9.36 6.14
C LEU A 297 27.61 10.48 6.64
N ILE A 298 26.72 10.96 5.77
CA ILE A 298 25.62 11.86 6.12
C ILE A 298 24.47 11.00 6.63
N PHE A 299 23.86 11.43 7.73
CA PHE A 299 22.78 10.73 8.41
C PHE A 299 21.70 11.71 8.85
N GLY A 300 20.51 11.21 9.18
CA GLY A 300 19.37 12.06 9.54
C GLY A 300 18.29 12.20 8.46
N THR A 301 18.21 11.25 7.52
CA THR A 301 17.05 11.10 6.62
C THR A 301 15.77 10.98 7.45
N GLY A 302 14.75 11.78 7.16
CA GLY A 302 13.50 11.84 7.94
C GLY A 302 13.61 12.57 9.29
N LYS A 303 14.78 13.11 9.66
CA LYS A 303 14.98 13.96 10.84
C LYS A 303 14.94 15.45 10.44
N PRO A 304 14.68 16.39 11.38
CA PRO A 304 14.51 17.82 11.05
C PRO A 304 15.76 18.52 10.49
N GLN A 305 16.95 17.98 10.74
CA GLN A 305 18.24 18.56 10.36
C GLN A 305 19.22 17.43 10.03
N ALA A 306 19.88 17.47 8.86
CA ALA A 306 20.88 16.48 8.49
C ALA A 306 22.19 16.65 9.29
N GLY A 307 22.83 15.53 9.65
CA GLY A 307 24.12 15.46 10.35
C GLY A 307 25.16 14.65 9.59
N VAL A 308 26.42 14.75 10.01
CA VAL A 308 27.54 14.04 9.37
C VAL A 308 28.39 13.32 10.41
N LEU A 309 28.63 12.03 10.17
CA LEU A 309 29.40 11.12 11.03
C LEU A 309 30.76 10.88 10.37
N ILE A 310 31.83 11.17 11.10
CA ILE A 310 33.19 11.20 10.55
C ILE A 310 34.08 10.14 11.23
N GLU A 311 34.64 9.23 10.44
CA GLU A 311 35.70 8.31 10.84
C GLU A 311 37.08 8.95 10.61
N LEU A 312 37.90 9.06 11.66
CA LEU A 312 39.24 9.65 11.60
C LEU A 312 40.30 8.57 11.39
N LYS A 313 41.36 8.90 10.64
CA LYS A 313 42.52 8.01 10.42
C LYS A 313 43.28 7.67 11.70
N GLU A 314 43.45 8.67 12.57
CA GLU A 314 44.03 8.49 13.90
C GLU A 314 42.96 8.79 14.95
N SER A 315 42.40 7.73 15.55
CA SER A 315 41.23 7.81 16.44
C SER A 315 41.49 8.50 17.79
N SER A 316 42.76 8.82 18.12
CA SER A 316 43.21 9.26 19.44
C SER A 316 43.43 10.78 19.60
N LYS A 317 43.19 11.63 18.58
CA LYS A 317 43.41 13.09 18.65
C LYS A 317 42.16 13.91 18.28
N LYS A 318 41.06 13.73 19.01
CA LYS A 318 39.90 14.64 18.93
C LYS A 318 40.23 15.94 19.68
N THR A 319 40.70 16.96 18.98
CA THR A 319 40.94 18.31 19.52
C THR A 319 39.95 19.30 18.94
N GLU A 320 39.62 20.34 19.69
CA GLU A 320 38.67 21.38 19.24
C GLU A 320 39.19 22.12 17.99
N GLU A 321 40.51 22.29 17.90
CA GLU A 321 41.22 22.82 16.74
C GLU A 321 41.05 21.94 15.48
N LEU A 322 40.93 20.61 15.62
CA LEU A 322 40.66 19.69 14.52
C LEU A 322 39.19 19.74 14.08
N LEU A 323 38.25 19.84 15.02
CA LEU A 323 36.83 20.04 14.72
C LEU A 323 36.65 21.36 13.95
N ASP A 324 37.33 22.44 14.34
CA ASP A 324 37.30 23.72 13.62
C ASP A 324 37.83 23.58 12.19
N SER A 325 38.97 22.89 11.98
CA SER A 325 39.51 22.63 10.63
C SER A 325 38.57 21.80 9.74
N ILE A 326 37.98 20.74 10.31
CA ILE A 326 36.99 19.90 9.61
C ILE A 326 35.73 20.73 9.30
N TRP A 327 35.28 21.57 10.23
CA TRP A 327 34.14 22.44 10.04
C TRP A 327 34.37 23.49 8.94
N GLU A 328 35.57 24.05 8.78
CA GLU A 328 35.90 24.89 7.63
C GLU A 328 35.76 24.15 6.28
N THR A 329 36.06 22.85 6.27
CA THR A 329 35.91 22.00 5.08
C THR A 329 34.44 21.67 4.82
N VAL A 330 33.66 21.39 5.88
CA VAL A 330 32.20 21.20 5.79
C VAL A 330 31.50 22.48 5.34
N LYS A 331 31.93 23.67 5.78
CA LYS A 331 31.41 24.95 5.28
C LYS A 331 31.69 25.18 3.80
N LYS A 332 32.87 24.81 3.32
CA LYS A 332 33.18 24.82 1.87
C LYS A 332 32.30 23.81 1.13
N ALA A 333 32.13 22.59 1.64
CA ALA A 333 31.23 21.58 1.07
C ALA A 333 29.77 22.09 0.98
N ASN A 334 29.25 22.71 2.04
CA ASN A 334 27.94 23.36 2.07
C ASN A 334 27.82 24.50 1.04
N SER A 335 28.90 25.25 0.77
CA SER A 335 28.89 26.35 -0.21
C SER A 335 28.95 25.89 -1.67
N ILE A 336 29.42 24.67 -1.92
CA ILE A 336 29.51 24.05 -3.26
C ILE A 336 28.26 23.19 -3.53
N SER A 337 27.60 22.69 -2.49
CA SER A 337 26.35 21.92 -2.57
C SER A 337 25.17 22.80 -3.01
N ARG A 338 24.34 22.28 -3.94
CA ARG A 338 23.11 22.94 -4.42
C ARG A 338 21.85 22.56 -3.62
N HIS A 339 21.96 21.73 -2.59
CA HIS A 339 20.84 21.31 -1.73
C HIS A 339 20.47 22.39 -0.68
N LYS A 340 19.18 22.46 -0.31
CA LYS A 340 18.63 23.47 0.62
C LYS A 340 19.00 23.25 2.08
N ASP A 341 19.43 22.04 2.45
CA ASP A 341 19.73 21.66 3.83
C ASP A 341 21.24 21.76 4.08
N GLN A 342 21.67 22.87 4.66
CA GLN A 342 23.08 23.08 5.02
C GLN A 342 23.40 22.28 6.30
N LEU A 343 24.49 21.50 6.29
CA LEU A 343 24.97 20.83 7.50
C LEU A 343 25.33 21.88 8.54
N LEU A 344 24.88 21.72 9.78
CA LEU A 344 25.16 22.64 10.88
C LEU A 344 26.28 22.10 11.78
N ARG A 345 27.03 23.00 12.41
CA ARG A 345 28.21 22.63 13.22
C ARG A 345 27.85 21.65 14.33
N ASP A 346 26.71 21.91 14.96
CA ASP A 346 26.20 21.12 16.08
C ASP A 346 25.67 19.74 15.66
N PHE A 347 25.65 19.48 14.34
CA PHE A 347 25.25 18.24 13.68
C PHE A 347 26.44 17.48 13.05
N VAL A 348 27.68 17.92 13.32
CA VAL A 348 28.91 17.20 12.98
C VAL A 348 29.33 16.33 14.17
N THR A 349 29.57 15.05 13.94
CA THR A 349 29.94 14.11 14.98
C THR A 349 30.94 13.06 14.47
N PHE A 350 31.58 12.34 15.38
CA PHE A 350 32.70 11.44 15.04
C PHE A 350 32.41 10.01 15.43
N ALA A 351 32.92 9.10 14.60
CA ALA A 351 32.99 7.68 14.88
C ALA A 351 33.69 7.41 16.23
N GLU A 352 33.21 6.39 16.94
CA GLU A 352 33.81 5.87 18.16
C GLU A 352 34.99 4.95 17.80
N PRO A 353 36.17 5.05 18.45
CA PRO A 353 37.37 4.28 18.10
C PRO A 353 37.20 2.75 18.12
N ASN A 354 36.22 2.27 18.90
CA ASN A 354 35.85 0.87 19.09
C ASN A 354 34.68 0.43 18.19
N LYS A 355 34.18 1.31 17.32
CA LYS A 355 33.12 1.02 16.34
C LYS A 355 33.50 1.54 14.96
N PRO A 356 34.59 1.06 14.33
CA PRO A 356 34.92 1.51 12.97
C PRO A 356 33.76 1.23 12.01
N PHE A 357 33.71 1.97 10.90
CA PHE A 357 32.66 1.82 9.90
C PHE A 357 32.59 0.37 9.39
N ILE A 358 31.36 -0.18 9.34
CA ILE A 358 31.13 -1.55 8.87
C ILE A 358 31.36 -1.55 7.38
N ARG A 359 32.28 -2.40 6.96
CA ARG A 359 32.58 -2.59 5.56
C ARG A 359 31.89 -3.86 5.08
N THR A 360 31.57 -3.90 3.80
CA THR A 360 31.37 -5.17 3.12
C THR A 360 32.61 -5.98 3.36
N ASP A 361 32.49 -7.28 3.22
CA ASP A 361 33.67 -8.12 3.10
C ASP A 361 34.57 -7.49 2.03
N LYS A 362 33.92 -6.91 1.03
CA LYS A 362 34.46 -6.13 -0.07
C LYS A 362 35.04 -4.75 0.31
N GLY A 363 35.46 -4.54 1.56
CA GLY A 363 36.20 -3.36 2.04
C GLY A 363 35.51 -2.00 1.93
N THR A 364 34.38 -1.89 1.24
CA THR A 364 33.59 -0.68 1.03
C THR A 364 32.62 -0.49 2.19
N VAL A 365 32.37 0.74 2.63
CA VAL A 365 31.47 1.00 3.77
C VAL A 365 30.05 0.55 3.42
N LYS A 366 29.52 -0.44 4.14
CA LYS A 366 28.09 -0.81 4.09
C LYS A 366 27.32 0.34 4.74
N ARG A 367 26.79 1.28 3.95
CA ARG A 367 26.10 2.49 4.44
C ARG A 367 25.03 2.17 5.48
N SER A 368 24.02 1.38 5.10
CA SER A 368 22.90 1.04 5.98
C SER A 368 23.39 0.25 7.21
N ALA A 369 24.41 -0.62 7.07
CA ALA A 369 24.97 -1.35 8.21
C ALA A 369 25.82 -0.49 9.15
N THR A 370 26.54 0.50 8.62
CA THR A 370 27.31 1.46 9.44
C THR A 370 26.39 2.45 10.12
N LEU A 371 25.37 2.96 9.44
CA LEU A 371 24.32 3.78 10.05
C LEU A 371 23.52 2.96 11.06
N ALA A 372 23.30 1.66 10.83
CA ALA A 372 22.75 0.73 11.82
C ALA A 372 23.68 0.52 13.02
N LEU A 373 24.99 0.34 12.82
CA LEU A 373 26.01 0.25 13.90
C LEU A 373 26.03 1.51 14.77
N TYR A 374 25.84 2.65 14.12
CA TYR A 374 25.74 3.95 14.76
C TYR A 374 24.30 4.35 15.08
N ASN A 375 23.29 3.49 14.90
CA ASN A 375 21.88 3.89 15.03
C ASN A 375 21.57 4.36 16.44
N ASP A 376 22.01 3.63 17.46
CA ASP A 376 21.88 4.08 18.85
C ASP A 376 22.66 5.37 19.13
N TYR A 377 23.79 5.59 18.47
CA TYR A 377 24.58 6.82 18.62
C TYR A 377 23.88 8.01 17.93
N ILE A 378 23.32 7.79 16.75
CA ILE A 378 22.60 8.75 15.92
C ILE A 378 21.22 9.07 16.52
N GLU A 379 20.48 8.07 16.98
CA GLU A 379 19.21 8.23 17.69
C GLU A 379 19.45 8.95 19.02
N ARG A 380 20.44 8.56 19.84
CA ARG A 380 20.79 9.37 21.04
C ARG A 380 21.20 10.80 20.67
N PHE A 381 21.93 10.97 19.57
CA PHE A 381 22.34 12.28 19.05
C PHE A 381 21.15 13.17 18.67
N TYR A 382 20.05 12.60 18.14
CA TYR A 382 18.82 13.32 17.86
C TYR A 382 17.84 13.40 19.05
N SER A 383 17.66 12.33 19.83
CA SER A 383 16.79 12.28 21.03
C SER A 383 17.23 13.28 22.10
N SER A 384 18.54 13.45 22.31
CA SER A 384 19.08 14.50 23.19
C SER A 384 18.71 15.93 22.75
N ARG A 385 18.15 16.08 21.54
CA ARG A 385 17.75 17.35 20.94
C ARG A 385 16.22 17.43 20.64
N ASN A 386 15.40 16.43 20.98
CA ASN A 386 13.98 16.32 20.53
C ASN A 386 12.92 16.11 21.65
N ASP A 387 13.25 16.33 22.92
CA ASP A 387 12.51 15.86 24.10
C ASP A 387 11.25 16.67 24.56
N ASP A 388 10.52 17.36 23.68
CA ASP A 388 9.31 18.13 24.08
C ASP A 388 8.01 17.66 23.36
N LEU A 389 7.28 16.70 23.97
CA LEU A 389 5.79 16.51 24.08
C LEU A 389 5.20 15.10 23.81
N CYS A 390 4.77 14.46 24.92
CA CYS A 390 3.62 13.54 25.18
C CYS A 390 3.54 12.08 24.67
N TYR A 391 4.07 11.17 25.53
CA TYR A 391 3.52 9.92 26.10
C TYR A 391 2.73 8.90 25.24
N SER A 392 3.48 7.98 24.63
CA SER A 392 3.25 6.52 24.75
C SER A 392 4.62 5.85 24.92
N ASP A 393 4.82 4.98 25.90
CA ASP A 393 6.08 4.25 26.03
C ASP A 393 6.29 3.43 24.72
N PRO A 394 7.45 3.55 24.05
CA PRO A 394 7.70 2.84 22.80
C PRO A 394 7.58 1.32 23.00
N ILE A 395 6.90 0.66 22.06
CA ILE A 395 6.84 -0.80 22.06
C ILE A 395 8.18 -1.30 21.56
N ASP A 396 8.83 -2.14 22.36
CA ASP A 396 9.97 -2.94 21.92
C ASP A 396 9.52 -3.92 20.82
N THR A 397 9.91 -3.63 19.58
CA THR A 397 9.62 -4.45 18.40
C THR A 397 10.66 -5.55 18.15
N SER A 398 11.56 -5.82 19.11
CA SER A 398 12.68 -6.76 18.93
C SER A 398 12.30 -8.24 19.09
N SER A 399 11.16 -8.55 19.69
CA SER A 399 10.68 -9.92 19.86
C SER A 399 9.17 -10.02 19.72
N THR A 400 8.69 -11.18 19.29
CA THR A 400 7.25 -11.45 19.17
C THR A 400 6.57 -11.31 20.53
N GLU A 401 7.21 -11.75 21.62
CA GLU A 401 6.69 -11.63 22.98
C GLU A 401 6.64 -10.18 23.48
N SER A 402 7.64 -9.34 23.17
CA SER A 402 7.64 -7.91 23.49
C SER A 402 6.57 -7.16 22.71
N ILE A 403 6.41 -7.45 21.41
CA ILE A 403 5.34 -6.86 20.59
C ILE A 403 3.97 -7.33 21.06
N GLN A 404 3.80 -8.63 21.36
CA GLN A 404 2.54 -9.12 21.91
C GLN A 404 2.22 -8.44 23.24
N GLY A 405 3.21 -8.23 24.12
CA GLY A 405 3.05 -7.51 25.38
C GLY A 405 2.70 -6.03 25.18
N GLY A 406 3.40 -5.35 24.27
CA GLY A 406 3.17 -3.94 23.94
C GLY A 406 1.83 -3.70 23.27
N ILE A 407 1.49 -4.50 22.25
CA ILE A 407 0.17 -4.46 21.59
C ILE A 407 -0.92 -4.77 22.61
N ARG A 408 -0.70 -5.74 23.50
CA ARG A 408 -1.66 -6.05 24.57
C ARG A 408 -1.88 -4.84 25.47
N GLU A 409 -0.85 -4.12 25.89
CA GLU A 409 -1.00 -2.90 26.71
C GLU A 409 -1.65 -1.74 25.94
N ILE A 410 -1.27 -1.51 24.67
CA ILE A 410 -1.91 -0.50 23.81
C ILE A 410 -3.40 -0.79 23.65
N LEU A 411 -3.75 -2.03 23.29
CA LEU A 411 -5.14 -2.41 23.06
C LEU A 411 -5.94 -2.43 24.38
N ALA A 412 -5.31 -2.83 25.48
CA ALA A 412 -5.91 -2.84 26.82
C ALA A 412 -6.29 -1.46 27.33
N SER A 413 -5.66 -0.39 26.86
CA SER A 413 -6.06 0.99 27.20
C SER A 413 -7.47 1.34 26.72
N SER A 414 -7.92 0.69 25.64
CA SER A 414 -9.23 0.94 25.01
C SER A 414 -10.23 -0.22 25.21
N LEU A 415 -9.75 -1.46 25.32
CA LEU A 415 -10.52 -2.69 25.54
C LEU A 415 -9.90 -3.50 26.69
N PRO A 416 -10.28 -3.25 27.96
CA PRO A 416 -9.62 -3.84 29.14
C PRO A 416 -9.60 -5.37 29.17
N VAL A 417 -10.58 -6.03 28.53
CA VAL A 417 -10.67 -7.50 28.42
C VAL A 417 -9.44 -8.13 27.75
N ILE A 418 -8.74 -7.35 26.90
CA ILE A 418 -7.58 -7.81 26.14
C ILE A 418 -6.40 -8.12 27.06
N ARG A 419 -6.33 -7.51 28.27
CA ARG A 419 -5.24 -7.79 29.24
C ARG A 419 -5.14 -9.28 29.57
N THR A 420 -6.27 -9.97 29.70
CA THR A 420 -6.32 -11.37 30.18
C THR A 420 -6.69 -12.39 29.08
N ALA A 421 -6.97 -11.95 27.86
CA ALA A 421 -7.34 -12.84 26.75
C ALA A 421 -6.16 -13.62 26.15
N SER A 422 -6.41 -14.80 25.57
CA SER A 422 -5.36 -15.57 24.89
C SER A 422 -4.81 -14.80 23.66
N PRO A 423 -3.48 -14.84 23.38
CA PRO A 423 -2.90 -14.19 22.19
C PRO A 423 -3.50 -14.65 20.85
N ASP A 424 -4.05 -15.86 20.80
CA ASP A 424 -4.68 -16.46 19.61
C ASP A 424 -6.19 -16.16 19.51
N THR A 425 -6.77 -15.53 20.52
CA THR A 425 -8.17 -15.10 20.44
C THR A 425 -8.29 -13.93 19.48
N SER A 426 -9.28 -14.00 18.58
CA SER A 426 -9.58 -12.90 17.67
C SER A 426 -9.91 -11.64 18.44
N LEU A 427 -9.27 -10.53 18.11
CA LEU A 427 -9.53 -9.19 18.63
C LEU A 427 -10.99 -8.79 18.39
N PHE A 428 -11.60 -9.24 17.29
CA PHE A 428 -13.03 -9.04 16.99
C PHE A 428 -13.94 -9.90 17.89
N ASP A 429 -13.43 -11.03 18.40
CA ASP A 429 -14.07 -11.83 19.46
C ASP A 429 -13.91 -11.23 20.85
N LEU A 430 -13.01 -10.25 20.99
CA LEU A 430 -12.74 -9.46 22.20
C LEU A 430 -13.27 -8.03 22.11
N GLY A 431 -14.10 -7.72 21.11
CA GLY A 431 -14.80 -6.44 21.01
C GLY A 431 -14.13 -5.34 20.20
N MET A 432 -13.07 -5.64 19.45
CA MET A 432 -12.40 -4.67 18.57
C MET A 432 -13.17 -4.45 17.27
N ASP A 433 -13.80 -3.30 17.06
CA ASP A 433 -14.47 -2.87 15.81
C ASP A 433 -13.53 -2.10 14.89
N SER A 434 -14.06 -1.59 13.78
CA SER A 434 -13.40 -0.60 12.94
C SER A 434 -12.86 0.60 13.74
N LEU A 435 -13.60 1.17 14.70
CA LEU A 435 -13.08 2.31 15.49
C LEU A 435 -11.83 1.91 16.28
N GLY A 436 -11.89 0.78 16.96
CA GLY A 436 -10.79 0.16 17.68
C GLY A 436 -9.62 -0.21 16.76
N VAL A 437 -9.88 -0.71 15.55
CA VAL A 437 -8.84 -0.99 14.54
C VAL A 437 -8.12 0.29 14.13
N PHE A 438 -8.82 1.37 13.82
CA PHE A 438 -8.17 2.63 13.43
C PHE A 438 -7.42 3.28 14.60
N ALA A 439 -7.98 3.25 15.81
CA ALA A 439 -7.31 3.75 17.02
C ALA A 439 -6.07 2.91 17.36
N ALA A 440 -6.16 1.58 17.23
CA ALA A 440 -5.06 0.64 17.39
C ALA A 440 -3.97 0.89 16.35
N VAL A 441 -4.33 1.01 15.07
CA VAL A 441 -3.38 1.34 14.00
C VAL A 441 -2.66 2.64 14.32
N ARG A 442 -3.37 3.71 14.73
CA ARG A 442 -2.74 4.98 15.11
C ARG A 442 -1.78 4.85 16.29
N ALA A 443 -2.20 4.17 17.36
CA ALA A 443 -1.39 3.99 18.56
C ALA A 443 -0.18 3.07 18.30
N ILE A 444 -0.37 2.01 17.51
CA ILE A 444 0.70 1.10 17.09
C ILE A 444 1.67 1.87 16.19
N ARG A 445 1.22 2.65 15.20
CA ARG A 445 2.10 3.51 14.38
C ARG A 445 2.94 4.45 15.24
N ALA A 446 2.31 5.12 16.21
CA ALA A 446 3.00 6.03 17.12
C ALA A 446 4.00 5.30 18.05
N ALA A 447 3.68 4.10 18.51
CA ALA A 447 4.52 3.34 19.43
C ALA A 447 5.57 2.43 18.77
N THR A 448 5.44 2.16 17.46
CA THR A 448 6.36 1.31 16.66
C THR A 448 7.15 2.09 15.61
N GLY A 449 6.77 3.34 15.30
CA GLY A 449 7.43 4.18 14.31
C GLY A 449 7.04 3.89 12.85
N LEU A 450 6.02 3.04 12.61
CA LEU A 450 5.74 2.44 11.31
C LEU A 450 4.77 3.21 10.36
N GLU A 451 4.79 4.54 10.47
CA GLU A 451 3.96 5.55 9.77
C GLU A 451 2.72 5.05 9.00
N GLU A 452 2.65 5.16 7.65
CA GLU A 452 1.47 4.71 6.88
C GLU A 452 1.52 3.21 6.52
N GLN A 453 2.59 2.49 6.88
CA GLN A 453 2.82 1.08 6.51
C GLN A 453 1.88 0.12 7.24
N ILE A 454 1.48 0.43 8.48
CA ILE A 454 0.38 -0.28 9.15
C ILE A 454 -0.92 0.38 8.76
N ALA A 455 -1.81 -0.29 8.00
CA ALA A 455 -3.15 0.19 7.67
C ALA A 455 -4.22 -0.69 8.33
N PRO A 456 -5.48 -0.24 8.44
CA PRO A 456 -6.58 -1.04 9.01
C PRO A 456 -6.63 -2.47 8.45
N ARG A 457 -6.43 -2.64 7.14
CA ARG A 457 -6.36 -3.95 6.46
C ARG A 457 -5.45 -4.97 7.11
N HIS A 458 -4.34 -4.51 7.67
CA HIS A 458 -3.36 -5.37 8.31
C HIS A 458 -3.85 -5.93 9.64
N VAL A 459 -4.70 -5.21 10.37
CA VAL A 459 -5.35 -5.70 11.60
C VAL A 459 -6.46 -6.69 11.28
N TYR A 460 -7.18 -6.49 10.17
CA TYR A 460 -8.20 -7.43 9.71
C TYR A 460 -7.61 -8.72 9.13
N ALA A 461 -6.50 -8.64 8.39
CA ALA A 461 -5.76 -9.79 7.88
C ALA A 461 -5.03 -10.57 8.98
N ASN A 462 -4.77 -9.94 10.14
CA ASN A 462 -4.12 -10.54 11.29
C ASN A 462 -4.98 -10.32 12.55
N PRO A 463 -6.11 -11.03 12.67
CA PRO A 463 -7.16 -10.69 13.63
C PRO A 463 -6.83 -11.03 15.09
N THR A 464 -5.65 -11.57 15.41
CA THR A 464 -5.27 -11.99 16.78
C THR A 464 -4.04 -11.20 17.24
N ILE A 465 -3.82 -11.06 18.55
CA ILE A 465 -2.59 -10.39 19.06
C ILE A 465 -1.35 -11.10 18.52
N ALA A 466 -1.37 -12.43 18.43
CA ALA A 466 -0.24 -13.21 17.92
C ALA A 466 0.06 -12.96 16.44
N SER A 467 -0.96 -13.04 15.57
CA SER A 467 -0.79 -12.79 14.14
C SER A 467 -0.45 -11.32 13.86
N LEU A 468 -1.09 -10.38 14.57
CA LEU A 468 -0.84 -8.95 14.42
C LEU A 468 0.57 -8.58 14.87
N SER A 469 1.06 -9.19 15.96
CA SER A 469 2.43 -8.98 16.45
C SER A 469 3.47 -9.52 15.47
N LEU A 470 3.24 -10.70 14.88
CA LEU A 470 4.12 -11.27 13.85
C LEU A 470 4.12 -10.44 12.56
N PHE A 471 2.98 -9.86 12.21
CA PHE A 471 2.87 -8.96 11.07
C PHE A 471 3.57 -7.62 11.33
N ILE A 472 3.41 -7.03 12.51
CA ILE A 472 4.09 -5.79 12.91
C ILE A 472 5.59 -6.02 13.10
N LEU A 473 6.02 -7.19 13.55
CA LEU A 473 7.42 -7.60 13.55
C LEU A 473 7.99 -7.64 12.13
N ARG A 474 7.22 -8.16 11.16
CA ARG A 474 7.59 -8.18 9.73
C ARG A 474 7.61 -6.78 9.12
N LEU A 475 6.62 -5.93 9.42
CA LEU A 475 6.61 -4.54 8.96
C LEU A 475 7.69 -3.69 9.63
N ALA A 476 7.97 -3.88 10.92
CA ALA A 476 9.10 -3.22 11.59
C ALA A 476 10.43 -3.62 10.96
N ALA A 477 10.56 -4.88 10.54
CA ALA A 477 11.69 -5.34 9.75
C ALA A 477 11.72 -4.78 8.31
N GLU A 478 10.55 -4.52 7.70
CA GLU A 478 10.39 -3.94 6.34
C GLU A 478 10.50 -2.40 6.30
N GLU A 479 10.18 -1.68 7.38
CA GLU A 479 10.28 -0.22 7.49
C GLU A 479 11.72 0.21 7.78
N THR A 480 12.42 -0.61 8.55
CA THR A 480 13.88 -0.59 8.64
C THR A 480 14.55 -0.89 7.27
N SER A 481 13.80 -1.44 6.28
CA SER A 481 14.26 -1.70 4.91
C SER A 481 13.71 -0.77 3.82
N THR A 482 12.75 0.12 4.11
CA THR A 482 12.13 1.05 3.13
C THR A 482 12.45 2.53 3.33
N THR A 483 13.05 2.94 4.45
CA THR A 483 13.42 4.36 4.72
C THR A 483 14.53 4.92 3.81
N GLU A 484 15.14 4.11 2.92
CA GLU A 484 16.24 4.54 2.03
C GLU A 484 15.83 4.89 0.58
N THR A 485 14.55 4.89 0.18
CA THR A 485 14.17 5.30 -1.20
C THR A 485 13.04 6.31 -1.29
N SER A 486 13.37 7.62 -1.31
CA SER A 486 12.90 8.51 -2.40
C SER A 486 13.71 9.82 -2.59
N LEU A 487 14.68 9.77 -3.53
CA LEU A 487 14.82 10.65 -4.72
C LEU A 487 15.26 12.13 -4.55
N PRO A 488 15.69 12.86 -5.62
CA PRO A 488 16.31 12.46 -6.91
C PRO A 488 17.40 13.45 -7.46
N ASN A 489 17.90 13.17 -8.69
CA ASN A 489 18.38 14.06 -9.79
C ASN A 489 19.91 13.98 -10.12
N ASP A 490 20.40 14.00 -11.37
CA ASP A 490 19.82 14.51 -12.64
C ASP A 490 20.59 14.09 -13.94
N SER A 491 19.85 14.04 -15.07
CA SER A 491 20.19 14.71 -16.35
C SER A 491 20.96 14.09 -17.55
N VAL A 492 20.72 12.82 -17.97
CA VAL A 492 20.79 12.45 -19.41
C VAL A 492 19.74 11.39 -19.81
N ASN A 493 18.47 11.77 -20.03
CA ASN A 493 17.53 10.97 -20.87
C ASN A 493 16.23 11.73 -21.24
N ASP A 494 16.32 13.02 -21.59
CA ASP A 494 15.16 13.91 -21.60
C ASP A 494 14.06 13.48 -22.58
N GLU A 495 14.39 13.03 -23.79
CA GLU A 495 13.38 12.60 -24.78
C GLU A 495 12.69 11.26 -24.42
N VAL A 496 13.42 10.27 -23.89
CA VAL A 496 12.82 8.97 -23.49
C VAL A 496 12.02 9.14 -22.20
N SER A 497 12.49 9.96 -21.26
CA SER A 497 11.75 10.32 -20.05
C SER A 497 10.51 11.13 -20.39
N GLN A 498 10.61 12.08 -21.34
CA GLN A 498 9.47 12.82 -21.87
C GLN A 498 8.51 11.90 -22.61
N MET A 499 9.00 10.90 -23.36
CA MET A 499 8.14 9.92 -24.04
C MET A 499 7.45 8.99 -23.06
N LYS A 500 8.15 8.44 -22.05
CA LYS A 500 7.53 7.64 -20.98
C LYS A 500 6.50 8.43 -20.20
N SER A 501 6.80 9.69 -19.86
CA SER A 501 5.86 10.61 -19.24
C SER A 501 4.64 10.84 -20.11
N THR A 502 4.84 11.08 -21.41
CA THR A 502 3.76 11.25 -22.39
C THR A 502 2.91 9.98 -22.53
N ILE A 503 3.51 8.79 -22.56
CA ILE A 503 2.79 7.50 -22.59
C ILE A 503 1.96 7.33 -21.31
N ALA A 504 2.53 7.63 -20.14
CA ALA A 504 1.82 7.56 -18.88
C ALA A 504 0.62 8.54 -18.85
N GLN A 505 0.81 9.77 -19.33
CA GLN A 505 -0.27 10.77 -19.46
C GLN A 505 -1.37 10.31 -20.43
N HIS A 506 -1.01 9.67 -21.54
CA HIS A 506 -2.00 9.11 -22.47
C HIS A 506 -2.75 7.93 -21.83
N ARG A 507 -2.05 7.02 -21.13
CA ARG A 507 -2.66 5.88 -20.44
C ARG A 507 -3.62 6.33 -19.34
N ALA A 508 -3.23 7.32 -18.53
CA ALA A 508 -4.07 7.88 -17.46
C ALA A 508 -5.36 8.56 -17.98
N ARG A 509 -5.43 8.87 -19.29
CA ARG A 509 -6.59 9.47 -19.96
C ARG A 509 -7.36 8.46 -20.83
N GLN A 510 -7.08 7.17 -20.71
CA GLN A 510 -7.87 6.13 -21.37
C GLN A 510 -9.20 5.93 -20.64
N SER A 511 -10.29 5.97 -21.40
CA SER A 511 -11.63 5.61 -20.92
C SER A 511 -11.68 4.13 -20.50
N PHE A 512 -12.45 3.81 -19.47
CA PHE A 512 -12.54 2.45 -18.91
C PHE A 512 -13.96 2.11 -18.44
N ARG A 513 -14.26 0.81 -18.30
CA ARG A 513 -15.52 0.31 -17.72
C ARG A 513 -15.42 0.24 -16.21
N LEU A 514 -16.52 0.49 -15.52
CA LEU A 514 -16.61 0.22 -14.08
C LEU A 514 -16.47 -1.28 -13.79
N ASN A 515 -15.86 -1.61 -12.66
CA ASN A 515 -15.73 -2.98 -12.18
C ASN A 515 -16.99 -3.44 -11.45
N ALA A 516 -17.04 -4.71 -11.09
CA ALA A 516 -18.23 -5.32 -10.51
C ALA A 516 -18.63 -4.76 -9.13
N PHE A 517 -17.66 -4.36 -8.28
CA PHE A 517 -17.95 -3.74 -6.97
C PHE A 517 -18.44 -2.30 -7.07
N ASP A 518 -18.11 -1.58 -8.14
CA ASP A 518 -18.58 -0.20 -8.36
C ASP A 518 -20.12 -0.12 -8.38
N TYR A 519 -20.79 -1.18 -8.84
CA TYR A 519 -22.25 -1.28 -8.87
C TYR A 519 -22.87 -1.60 -7.50
N VAL A 520 -22.06 -1.94 -6.48
CA VAL A 520 -22.55 -1.99 -5.09
C VAL A 520 -22.87 -0.57 -4.58
N ASN A 521 -22.31 0.45 -5.21
CA ASN A 521 -22.71 1.82 -4.95
C ASN A 521 -23.86 2.22 -5.87
N PRO A 522 -24.82 3.00 -5.36
CA PRO A 522 -25.89 3.52 -6.20
C PRO A 522 -25.37 4.61 -7.13
N ASN A 523 -25.85 4.64 -8.38
CA ASN A 523 -25.51 5.70 -9.33
C ASN A 523 -26.21 7.01 -8.96
N HIS A 524 -25.56 7.78 -8.10
CA HIS A 524 -25.94 9.12 -7.66
C HIS A 524 -24.67 9.91 -7.27
N GLY A 525 -24.83 11.21 -7.09
CA GLY A 525 -23.82 12.10 -6.55
C GLY A 525 -23.80 12.05 -5.02
N MET A 526 -22.63 11.78 -4.46
CA MET A 526 -22.33 11.90 -3.04
C MET A 526 -21.95 13.36 -2.74
N GLY A 527 -22.91 14.13 -2.24
CA GLY A 527 -22.73 15.52 -1.84
C GLY A 527 -22.03 15.66 -0.49
N LEU A 528 -20.89 16.34 -0.45
CA LEU A 528 -20.13 16.67 0.77
C LEU A 528 -19.93 18.19 0.90
N VAL A 529 -20.07 18.71 2.11
CA VAL A 529 -19.96 20.13 2.43
C VAL A 529 -18.92 20.35 3.51
N PHE A 530 -17.94 21.20 3.24
CA PHE A 530 -16.82 21.53 4.11
C PHE A 530 -16.86 23.00 4.52
N TYR A 531 -16.69 23.28 5.80
CA TYR A 531 -16.81 24.63 6.37
C TYR A 531 -15.44 25.16 6.76
N PHE A 532 -14.95 26.17 6.03
CA PHE A 532 -13.63 26.75 6.25
C PHE A 532 -13.71 28.19 6.76
N PRO A 533 -13.08 28.50 7.90
CA PRO A 533 -12.90 29.88 8.33
C PRO A 533 -11.87 30.57 7.44
N LEU A 534 -12.11 31.82 7.05
CA LEU A 534 -11.16 32.63 6.28
C LEU A 534 -10.28 33.47 7.23
N ARG A 535 -9.03 33.75 6.81
CA ARG A 535 -8.20 34.75 7.48
C ARG A 535 -8.76 36.15 7.26
N LYS A 536 -8.42 37.08 8.15
CA LYS A 536 -8.79 38.50 7.98
C LYS A 536 -8.16 39.06 6.69
N ASP A 537 -8.91 39.93 6.03
CA ASP A 537 -8.48 40.71 4.86
C ASP A 537 -8.12 39.91 3.60
N VAL A 538 -8.53 38.64 3.50
CA VAL A 538 -8.38 37.85 2.26
C VAL A 538 -9.54 38.14 1.29
N SER A 539 -9.22 38.30 0.01
CA SER A 539 -10.22 38.47 -1.05
C SER A 539 -10.83 37.12 -1.44
N TYR A 540 -12.16 37.03 -1.52
CA TYR A 540 -12.85 35.83 -2.03
C TYR A 540 -12.35 35.41 -3.42
N GLY A 541 -11.98 36.37 -4.26
CA GLY A 541 -11.43 36.11 -5.59
C GLY A 541 -10.08 35.37 -5.53
N ASP A 542 -9.21 35.74 -4.60
CA ASP A 542 -7.89 35.10 -4.45
C ASP A 542 -8.03 33.67 -3.90
N VAL A 543 -8.94 33.49 -2.93
CA VAL A 543 -9.26 32.17 -2.38
C VAL A 543 -9.82 31.27 -3.48
N PHE A 544 -10.77 31.78 -4.27
CA PHE A 544 -11.36 31.04 -5.39
C PHE A 544 -10.32 30.68 -6.45
N ALA A 545 -9.45 31.62 -6.84
CA ALA A 545 -8.40 31.36 -7.82
C ALA A 545 -7.46 30.24 -7.35
N ASN A 546 -7.09 30.21 -6.06
CA ASN A 546 -6.28 29.14 -5.51
C ASN A 546 -7.01 27.78 -5.49
N LEU A 547 -8.27 27.76 -5.07
CA LEU A 547 -9.10 26.55 -5.09
C LEU A 547 -9.26 26.01 -6.51
N GLN A 548 -9.57 26.88 -7.47
CA GLN A 548 -9.78 26.52 -8.87
C GLN A 548 -8.50 25.98 -9.51
N GLU A 549 -7.37 26.65 -9.32
CA GLU A 549 -6.11 26.20 -9.88
C GLU A 549 -5.59 24.94 -9.19
N GLY A 550 -5.83 24.80 -7.88
CA GLY A 550 -5.59 23.57 -7.16
C GLY A 550 -6.42 22.41 -7.72
N LEU A 551 -7.68 22.66 -8.12
CA LEU A 551 -8.54 21.65 -8.72
C LEU A 551 -8.05 21.25 -10.12
N ASN A 552 -7.60 22.22 -10.92
CA ASN A 552 -7.02 21.95 -12.24
C ASN A 552 -5.81 21.01 -12.11
N ARG A 553 -4.92 21.27 -11.14
CA ARG A 553 -3.78 20.37 -10.85
C ARG A 553 -4.22 18.99 -10.40
N THR A 554 -5.29 18.89 -9.60
CA THR A 554 -5.87 17.59 -9.21
C THR A 554 -6.43 16.83 -10.41
N PHE A 555 -7.05 17.52 -11.38
CA PHE A 555 -7.49 16.90 -12.62
C PHE A 555 -6.33 16.47 -13.51
N ASP A 556 -5.17 17.11 -13.43
CA ASP A 556 -3.98 16.63 -14.13
C ASP A 556 -3.35 15.42 -13.43
N LEU A 557 -3.38 15.38 -12.09
CA LEU A 557 -2.93 14.24 -11.28
C LEU A 557 -3.86 13.02 -11.43
N ILE A 558 -5.18 13.25 -11.44
CA ILE A 558 -6.23 12.22 -11.50
C ILE A 558 -7.22 12.57 -12.63
N PRO A 559 -6.87 12.32 -13.91
CA PRO A 559 -7.67 12.75 -15.06
C PRO A 559 -9.11 12.25 -15.06
N ALA A 560 -9.36 11.07 -14.50
CA ALA A 560 -10.69 10.48 -14.40
C ALA A 560 -11.70 11.38 -13.66
N LEU A 561 -11.26 12.16 -12.65
CA LEU A 561 -12.13 13.10 -11.93
C LEU A 561 -12.70 14.20 -12.84
N SER A 562 -11.96 14.58 -13.89
CA SER A 562 -12.39 15.55 -14.89
C SER A 562 -13.28 14.93 -15.99
N GLY A 563 -13.42 13.60 -15.97
CA GLY A 563 -14.17 12.83 -16.94
C GLY A 563 -15.69 12.86 -16.73
N LYS A 564 -16.36 12.03 -17.54
CA LYS A 564 -17.80 11.83 -17.51
C LYS A 564 -18.16 10.36 -17.40
N MET A 565 -19.13 10.06 -16.53
CA MET A 565 -19.83 8.78 -16.51
C MET A 565 -20.78 8.70 -17.72
N MET A 566 -20.79 7.54 -18.35
CA MET A 566 -21.55 7.24 -19.57
C MET A 566 -22.20 5.85 -19.46
N ASN A 567 -23.28 5.63 -20.22
CA ASN A 567 -23.74 4.27 -20.49
C ASN A 567 -22.80 3.61 -21.51
N SER A 568 -22.40 2.37 -21.26
CA SER A 568 -21.68 1.56 -22.24
C SER A 568 -22.57 1.21 -23.44
N SER A 569 -21.96 1.00 -24.60
CA SER A 569 -22.69 0.57 -25.80
C SER A 569 -23.12 -0.89 -25.68
N GLU A 570 -24.35 -1.21 -26.08
CA GLU A 570 -24.83 -2.60 -26.16
C GLU A 570 -24.08 -3.45 -27.18
N GLN A 571 -23.33 -2.81 -28.08
CA GLN A 571 -22.52 -3.46 -29.11
C GLN A 571 -21.11 -3.83 -28.62
N GLU A 572 -20.72 -3.42 -27.41
CA GLU A 572 -19.42 -3.78 -26.83
C GLU A 572 -19.36 -5.28 -26.50
N ILE A 573 -18.18 -5.87 -26.71
CA ILE A 573 -17.92 -7.27 -26.32
C ILE A 573 -18.10 -7.40 -24.80
N GLY A 574 -18.86 -8.42 -24.37
CA GLY A 574 -19.14 -8.65 -22.95
C GLY A 574 -20.02 -7.55 -22.34
N TYR A 575 -20.89 -6.91 -23.12
CA TYR A 575 -21.91 -6.02 -22.59
C TYR A 575 -22.88 -6.75 -21.66
N VAL A 576 -23.20 -6.10 -20.55
CA VAL A 576 -24.20 -6.49 -19.55
C VAL A 576 -25.12 -5.29 -19.38
N LYS A 577 -26.42 -5.54 -19.23
CA LYS A 577 -27.42 -4.49 -19.12
C LYS A 577 -27.11 -3.56 -17.94
N GLY A 578 -27.11 -2.25 -18.18
CA GLY A 578 -26.82 -1.24 -17.16
C GLY A 578 -25.33 -0.95 -16.96
N ASN A 579 -24.45 -1.47 -17.83
CA ASN A 579 -23.03 -1.14 -17.77
C ASN A 579 -22.77 0.35 -17.93
N LEU A 580 -21.91 0.86 -17.06
CA LEU A 580 -21.40 2.22 -17.06
C LEU A 580 -19.90 2.22 -17.39
N CYS A 581 -19.46 3.29 -18.03
CA CYS A 581 -18.05 3.55 -18.29
C CYS A 581 -17.69 5.01 -17.99
N VAL A 582 -16.41 5.22 -17.70
CA VAL A 582 -15.82 6.53 -17.52
C VAL A 582 -15.15 6.94 -18.82
N THR A 583 -15.57 8.08 -19.35
CA THR A 583 -14.92 8.72 -20.50
C THR A 583 -14.06 9.89 -20.04
N ILE A 584 -12.81 9.89 -20.47
CA ILE A 584 -11.82 10.89 -20.05
C ILE A 584 -11.41 11.69 -21.28
N PRO A 585 -11.35 13.04 -21.21
CA PRO A 585 -10.84 13.85 -22.30
C PRO A 585 -9.40 13.43 -22.63
N PRO A 586 -9.08 13.15 -23.92
CA PRO A 586 -7.72 12.84 -24.33
C PRO A 586 -6.81 14.05 -24.05
N LEU A 587 -5.49 13.83 -24.03
CA LEU A 587 -4.52 14.85 -23.64
C LEU A 587 -4.65 16.16 -24.45
N SER A 588 -4.95 16.06 -25.74
CA SER A 588 -5.21 17.22 -26.63
C SER A 588 -6.44 18.06 -26.24
N MET A 589 -7.34 17.51 -25.44
CA MET A 589 -8.56 18.16 -24.94
C MET A 589 -8.54 18.33 -23.41
N ALA A 590 -7.41 18.09 -22.73
CA ALA A 590 -7.32 18.17 -21.27
C ALA A 590 -7.80 19.52 -20.72
N SER A 591 -7.43 20.62 -21.39
CA SER A 591 -7.81 21.98 -21.02
C SER A 591 -9.30 22.26 -21.11
N SER A 592 -10.06 21.51 -21.93
CA SER A 592 -11.52 21.69 -22.04
C SER A 592 -12.28 21.25 -20.78
N ALA A 593 -11.61 20.52 -19.88
CA ALA A 593 -12.18 20.06 -18.62
C ALA A 593 -11.65 20.82 -17.38
N GLN A 594 -10.81 21.84 -17.58
CA GLN A 594 -10.37 22.74 -16.52
C GLN A 594 -11.44 23.78 -16.18
N ASN A 595 -11.24 24.52 -15.08
CA ASN A 595 -12.08 25.66 -14.68
C ASN A 595 -13.55 25.31 -14.40
N ARG A 596 -13.78 24.17 -13.75
CA ARG A 596 -15.10 23.62 -13.44
C ARG A 596 -15.66 23.99 -12.06
N LEU A 597 -14.93 24.74 -11.24
CA LEU A 597 -15.39 25.15 -9.92
C LEU A 597 -16.34 26.34 -10.07
N VAL A 598 -17.49 26.29 -9.40
CA VAL A 598 -18.45 27.41 -9.42
C VAL A 598 -18.15 28.37 -8.27
N TYR A 599 -18.01 29.66 -8.58
CA TYR A 599 -17.94 30.73 -7.58
C TYR A 599 -19.35 31.19 -7.19
N LYS A 600 -19.63 31.32 -5.89
CA LYS A 600 -20.86 31.95 -5.40
C LYS A 600 -20.60 32.82 -4.18
N ASP A 601 -21.00 34.08 -4.23
CA ASP A 601 -21.03 34.95 -3.07
C ASP A 601 -22.42 34.89 -2.42
N LEU A 602 -22.47 34.33 -1.21
CA LEU A 602 -23.65 34.17 -0.39
C LEU A 602 -23.60 35.01 0.89
N SER A 603 -22.64 35.93 1.02
CA SER A 603 -22.41 36.73 2.23
C SER A 603 -23.60 37.60 2.66
N LYS A 604 -24.52 37.89 1.74
CA LYS A 604 -25.77 38.64 2.00
C LYS A 604 -27.01 37.76 2.17
N ILE A 605 -26.87 36.45 1.98
CA ILE A 605 -27.99 35.48 1.93
C ILE A 605 -27.90 34.51 3.10
N LEU A 606 -26.69 34.01 3.39
CA LEU A 606 -26.44 33.05 4.45
C LEU A 606 -25.91 33.73 5.72
N PRO A 607 -26.08 33.11 6.90
CA PRO A 607 -25.44 33.55 8.13
C PRO A 607 -23.92 33.64 7.97
N SER A 608 -23.30 34.51 8.76
CA SER A 608 -21.85 34.59 8.87
C SER A 608 -21.24 33.28 9.39
N PHE A 609 -19.95 33.07 9.13
CA PHE A 609 -19.25 31.88 9.60
C PHE A 609 -19.28 31.76 11.12
N ASP A 610 -19.13 32.87 11.83
CA ASP A 610 -19.17 32.90 13.30
C ASP A 610 -20.55 32.51 13.84
N GLU A 611 -21.63 33.02 13.24
CA GLU A 611 -23.01 32.62 13.61
C GLU A 611 -23.25 31.12 13.36
N LEU A 612 -22.74 30.58 12.25
CA LEU A 612 -22.81 29.15 11.96
C LEU A 612 -22.04 28.34 13.01
N ARG A 613 -20.81 28.77 13.34
CA ARG A 613 -19.96 28.09 14.31
C ARG A 613 -20.59 28.09 15.70
N ASP A 614 -21.10 29.22 16.15
CA ASP A 614 -21.72 29.38 17.47
C ASP A 614 -23.02 28.55 17.60
N ALA A 615 -23.74 28.38 16.49
CA ALA A 615 -24.92 27.50 16.42
C ALA A 615 -24.56 26.01 16.27
N GLY A 616 -23.27 25.64 16.22
CA GLY A 616 -22.81 24.26 16.02
C GLY A 616 -23.06 23.74 14.61
N PHE A 617 -23.19 24.66 13.64
CA PHE A 617 -23.58 24.42 12.27
C PHE A 617 -24.90 23.61 12.25
N PRO A 618 -26.11 24.15 12.34
CA PRO A 618 -27.32 23.31 12.31
C PRO A 618 -27.74 23.02 10.85
N PRO A 619 -28.38 21.88 10.54
CA PRO A 619 -29.00 21.66 9.22
C PRO A 619 -30.09 22.70 8.89
N SER A 620 -30.64 23.37 9.90
CA SER A 620 -31.58 24.48 9.75
C SER A 620 -30.97 25.77 9.23
N ALA A 621 -29.63 25.87 9.19
CA ALA A 621 -28.95 27.10 8.80
C ALA A 621 -29.27 27.51 7.36
N PHE A 622 -29.38 26.53 6.45
CA PHE A 622 -29.75 26.75 5.06
C PHE A 622 -30.11 25.43 4.37
N LYS A 623 -30.85 25.52 3.26
CA LYS A 623 -31.18 24.37 2.40
C LYS A 623 -29.97 23.95 1.57
N ASP A 624 -29.79 22.64 1.39
CA ASP A 624 -28.69 22.06 0.60
C ASP A 624 -28.61 22.62 -0.83
N SER A 625 -29.77 23.01 -1.38
CA SER A 625 -29.97 23.63 -2.69
C SER A 625 -29.19 24.93 -2.91
N LEU A 626 -28.90 25.66 -1.83
CA LEU A 626 -28.26 26.96 -1.91
C LEU A 626 -26.77 26.85 -2.19
N VAL A 627 -26.13 25.78 -1.71
CA VAL A 627 -24.68 25.59 -1.78
C VAL A 627 -24.24 24.61 -2.86
N LEU A 628 -25.14 23.76 -3.36
CA LEU A 628 -24.90 22.84 -4.48
C LEU A 628 -26.24 22.33 -5.08
N ARG A 629 -26.22 21.78 -6.29
CA ARG A 629 -27.42 21.36 -7.06
C ARG A 629 -28.39 20.46 -6.28
N ASP A 630 -29.69 20.58 -6.49
CA ASP A 630 -30.68 19.80 -5.71
C ASP A 630 -30.81 18.32 -6.04
N ASP A 631 -30.64 17.96 -7.31
CA ASP A 631 -30.84 16.58 -7.77
C ASP A 631 -29.52 15.80 -7.69
N PRO A 632 -29.41 14.79 -6.81
CA PRO A 632 -28.21 13.97 -6.71
C PRO A 632 -28.17 12.92 -7.83
N PHE A 633 -29.24 12.67 -8.59
CA PHE A 633 -29.24 11.62 -9.60
C PHE A 633 -28.81 12.17 -10.96
N PRO A 634 -27.61 11.80 -11.43
CA PRO A 634 -27.10 12.39 -12.65
C PRO A 634 -27.86 11.90 -13.88
N LYS A 635 -28.14 12.81 -14.82
CA LYS A 635 -28.53 12.45 -16.19
C LYS A 635 -27.26 12.17 -17.00
N MET A 636 -27.20 11.02 -17.67
CA MET A 636 -26.07 10.68 -18.53
C MET A 636 -26.09 11.50 -19.82
N PRO A 637 -24.95 12.03 -20.30
CA PRO A 637 -23.60 11.91 -19.73
C PRO A 637 -23.43 12.76 -18.46
N ALA A 638 -22.77 12.22 -17.44
CA ALA A 638 -22.72 12.84 -16.12
C ALA A 638 -21.31 13.16 -15.66
N ASP A 639 -21.15 14.29 -15.00
CA ASP A 639 -19.88 14.66 -14.40
C ASP A 639 -19.52 13.79 -13.20
N ILE A 640 -18.26 13.33 -13.15
CA ILE A 640 -17.73 12.56 -12.01
C ILE A 640 -17.51 13.48 -10.80
N PHE A 641 -17.04 14.71 -11.05
CA PHE A 641 -16.85 15.73 -10.03
C PHE A 641 -17.62 17.01 -10.37
N VAL A 642 -18.35 17.54 -9.40
CA VAL A 642 -18.97 18.88 -9.42
C VAL A 642 -18.58 19.60 -8.14
N GLY A 643 -18.16 20.86 -8.23
CA GLY A 643 -17.75 21.65 -7.06
C GLY A 643 -18.27 23.08 -7.12
N GLN A 644 -18.61 23.62 -5.95
CA GLN A 644 -19.02 25.00 -5.76
C GLN A 644 -18.38 25.58 -4.49
N ALA A 645 -17.67 26.70 -4.63
CA ALA A 645 -17.13 27.47 -3.52
C ALA A 645 -18.11 28.59 -3.17
N ASN A 646 -18.70 28.51 -1.98
CA ASN A 646 -19.71 29.44 -1.50
C ASN A 646 -19.12 30.35 -0.42
N PHE A 647 -18.89 31.61 -0.75
CA PHE A 647 -18.31 32.57 0.18
C PHE A 647 -19.39 33.20 1.06
N ILE A 648 -19.13 33.26 2.37
CA ILE A 648 -19.97 33.91 3.37
C ILE A 648 -19.12 34.86 4.21
N SER A 649 -19.75 35.75 4.98
CA SER A 649 -19.00 36.67 5.84
C SER A 649 -18.08 35.88 6.80
N GLY A 650 -16.77 36.06 6.67
CA GLY A 650 -15.74 35.39 7.49
C GLY A 650 -15.40 33.94 7.10
N GLY A 651 -15.98 33.38 6.03
CA GLY A 651 -15.81 31.95 5.73
C GLY A 651 -16.07 31.53 4.29
N CYS A 652 -15.77 30.26 4.00
CA CYS A 652 -16.05 29.60 2.73
C CYS A 652 -16.68 28.22 3.00
N ILE A 653 -17.84 27.98 2.41
CA ILE A 653 -18.51 26.67 2.38
C ILE A 653 -18.18 26.01 1.04
N LEU A 654 -17.26 25.05 1.05
CA LEU A 654 -16.89 24.28 -0.13
C LEU A 654 -17.81 23.07 -0.25
N ALA A 655 -18.64 23.03 -1.29
CA ALA A 655 -19.56 21.93 -1.54
C ALA A 655 -19.14 21.17 -2.79
N VAL A 656 -19.09 19.85 -2.71
CA VAL A 656 -18.69 18.96 -3.80
C VAL A 656 -19.69 17.84 -3.96
N ASP A 657 -19.83 17.35 -5.19
CA ASP A 657 -20.64 16.19 -5.55
C ASP A 657 -19.77 15.23 -6.37
N LEU A 658 -19.59 14.00 -5.89
CA LEU A 658 -18.79 12.97 -6.55
C LEU A 658 -19.66 11.79 -6.96
N ASN A 659 -19.52 11.27 -8.19
CA ASN A 659 -20.33 10.13 -8.64
C ASN A 659 -19.98 8.87 -7.82
N HIS A 660 -20.96 8.35 -7.08
CA HIS A 660 -20.76 7.31 -6.08
C HIS A 660 -20.47 5.92 -6.68
N CYS A 661 -20.87 5.65 -7.94
CA CYS A 661 -20.42 4.45 -8.65
C CYS A 661 -18.93 4.50 -8.99
N CYS A 662 -18.38 5.70 -9.18
CA CYS A 662 -16.95 5.85 -9.47
C CYS A 662 -16.09 5.86 -8.19
N LEU A 663 -16.66 6.33 -7.08
CA LEU A 663 -15.92 6.62 -5.84
C LEU A 663 -16.78 6.24 -4.65
N ASP A 664 -16.25 5.47 -3.71
CA ASP A 664 -16.88 5.35 -2.40
C ASP A 664 -16.43 6.47 -1.45
N GLY A 665 -16.88 6.41 -0.19
CA GLY A 665 -16.56 7.41 0.82
C GLY A 665 -15.04 7.61 1.02
N VAL A 666 -14.26 6.53 1.00
CA VAL A 666 -12.79 6.60 1.14
C VAL A 666 -12.16 7.26 -0.09
N GLY A 667 -12.56 6.83 -1.29
CA GLY A 667 -12.10 7.42 -2.54
C GLY A 667 -12.41 8.91 -2.66
N ALA A 668 -13.59 9.34 -2.19
CA ALA A 668 -13.94 10.76 -2.19
C ALA A 668 -13.03 11.58 -1.25
N ILE A 669 -12.71 11.10 -0.05
CA ILE A 669 -11.81 11.80 0.86
C ILE A 669 -10.40 11.90 0.27
N ILE A 670 -9.92 10.86 -0.42
CA ILE A 670 -8.63 10.87 -1.12
C ILE A 670 -8.61 11.95 -2.21
N ALA A 671 -9.68 12.07 -3.00
CA ALA A 671 -9.81 13.12 -4.02
C ALA A 671 -9.73 14.53 -3.41
N ILE A 672 -10.41 14.75 -2.28
CA ILE A 672 -10.40 16.04 -1.58
C ILE A 672 -9.04 16.31 -0.91
N LYS A 673 -8.36 15.30 -0.36
CA LYS A 673 -7.01 15.41 0.21
C LYS A 673 -5.99 15.81 -0.87
N ALA A 674 -6.03 15.17 -2.04
CA ALA A 674 -5.19 15.54 -3.18
C ALA A 674 -5.46 16.98 -3.66
N TRP A 675 -6.72 17.42 -3.66
CA TRP A 675 -7.08 18.79 -3.98
C TRP A 675 -6.56 19.80 -2.96
N ALA A 676 -6.74 19.51 -1.67
CA ALA A 676 -6.27 20.35 -0.59
C ALA A 676 -4.75 20.55 -0.65
N GLU A 677 -4.01 19.48 -0.91
CA GLU A 677 -2.55 19.52 -1.04
C GLU A 677 -2.08 20.27 -2.29
N ASN A 678 -2.76 20.10 -3.44
CA ASN A 678 -2.48 20.92 -4.62
C ASN A 678 -2.73 22.42 -4.38
N CYS A 679 -3.72 22.78 -3.56
CA CYS A 679 -3.93 24.17 -3.13
C CYS A 679 -2.77 24.69 -2.27
N ARG A 680 -2.27 23.89 -1.32
CA ARG A 680 -1.08 24.19 -0.49
C ARG A 680 0.15 24.42 -1.35
N TYR A 681 0.37 23.58 -2.36
CA TYR A 681 1.50 23.71 -3.28
C TYR A 681 1.54 25.08 -3.96
N LEU A 682 0.38 25.54 -4.41
CA LEU A 682 0.20 26.86 -5.04
C LEU A 682 0.39 28.02 -4.06
N GLN A 683 0.19 27.79 -2.76
CA GLN A 683 0.44 28.78 -1.72
C GLN A 683 1.93 28.89 -1.34
N GLY A 684 2.78 27.98 -1.83
CA GLY A 684 4.23 28.02 -1.64
C GLY A 684 4.82 26.82 -0.89
N ASP A 685 3.98 25.92 -0.37
CA ASP A 685 4.43 24.70 0.31
C ASP A 685 4.95 23.69 -0.71
N LYS A 686 6.27 23.64 -0.91
CA LYS A 686 6.89 22.75 -1.89
C LYS A 686 6.95 21.28 -1.46
N SER A 687 6.60 20.96 -0.22
CA SER A 687 6.46 19.57 0.24
C SER A 687 5.15 18.93 -0.20
N ALA A 688 4.12 19.75 -0.42
CA ALA A 688 2.77 19.37 -0.83
C ALA A 688 2.72 18.88 -2.29
N THR A 689 3.28 17.70 -2.55
CA THR A 689 3.50 17.15 -3.90
C THR A 689 2.58 15.99 -4.26
N CYS A 690 1.70 15.59 -3.33
CA CYS A 690 0.85 14.40 -3.43
C CYS A 690 1.64 13.10 -3.64
N ARG A 691 2.90 13.01 -3.17
CA ARG A 691 3.74 11.80 -3.33
C ARG A 691 3.16 10.55 -2.67
N TRP A 692 2.26 10.70 -1.69
CA TRP A 692 1.54 9.60 -1.04
C TRP A 692 0.48 8.95 -1.95
N TYR A 693 0.09 9.60 -3.05
CA TYR A 693 -0.92 9.08 -3.97
C TYR A 693 -0.32 8.05 -4.92
N ASP A 694 -0.80 6.81 -4.86
CA ASP A 694 -0.41 5.78 -5.83
C ASP A 694 -1.06 6.05 -7.21
N PRO A 695 -0.32 6.10 -8.32
CA PRO A 695 -0.87 6.34 -9.66
C PRO A 695 -1.94 5.33 -10.12
N GLU A 696 -1.96 4.11 -9.57
CA GLU A 696 -2.95 3.07 -9.89
C GLU A 696 -4.17 3.13 -8.94
N SER A 697 -4.25 4.12 -8.04
CA SER A 697 -5.36 4.30 -7.09
C SER A 697 -6.73 4.44 -7.74
N PHE A 698 -6.79 5.01 -8.96
CA PHE A 698 -8.03 5.13 -9.73
C PHE A 698 -8.18 4.02 -10.79
N ASN A 699 -7.34 2.99 -10.79
CA ASN A 699 -7.44 1.91 -11.76
C ASN A 699 -8.55 0.93 -11.35
N HIS A 700 -9.76 1.17 -11.85
CA HIS A 700 -10.93 0.33 -11.55
C HIS A 700 -10.78 -1.12 -12.01
N SER A 701 -9.85 -1.46 -12.91
CA SER A 701 -9.60 -2.85 -13.30
C SER A 701 -8.74 -3.61 -12.28
N LEU A 702 -8.12 -2.92 -11.32
CA LEU A 702 -7.18 -3.52 -10.38
C LEU A 702 -7.79 -4.63 -9.50
N PRO A 703 -9.01 -4.51 -8.95
CA PRO A 703 -9.64 -5.60 -8.21
C PRO A 703 -9.78 -6.87 -9.05
N GLU A 704 -10.15 -6.74 -10.33
CA GLU A 704 -10.27 -7.87 -11.23
C GLU A 704 -8.91 -8.53 -11.52
N ILE A 705 -7.88 -7.73 -11.82
CA ILE A 705 -6.51 -8.21 -12.05
C ILE A 705 -6.01 -8.98 -10.83
N ILE A 706 -6.17 -8.42 -9.62
CA ILE A 706 -5.74 -9.05 -8.37
C ILE A 706 -6.54 -10.33 -8.12
N HIS A 707 -7.87 -10.30 -8.26
CA HIS A 707 -8.72 -11.45 -8.03
C HIS A 707 -8.37 -12.64 -8.94
N GLN A 708 -8.03 -12.36 -10.21
CA GLN A 708 -7.56 -13.35 -11.17
C GLN A 708 -6.15 -13.83 -10.86
N GLN A 709 -5.22 -12.91 -10.57
CA GLN A 709 -3.80 -13.22 -10.28
C GLN A 709 -3.65 -14.09 -9.02
N GLU A 710 -4.47 -13.85 -8.00
CA GLU A 710 -4.46 -14.65 -6.76
C GLU A 710 -5.27 -15.95 -6.88
N GLY A 711 -5.91 -16.23 -8.02
CA GLY A 711 -6.67 -17.46 -8.24
C GLY A 711 -7.89 -17.60 -7.32
N ARG A 712 -8.49 -16.47 -6.91
CA ARG A 712 -9.60 -16.41 -5.95
C ARG A 712 -10.98 -16.63 -6.57
N ALA A 713 -11.06 -16.69 -7.90
CA ALA A 713 -12.31 -16.90 -8.62
C ALA A 713 -12.85 -18.33 -8.40
N ARG A 714 -14.14 -18.43 -8.07
CA ARG A 714 -14.84 -19.70 -7.87
C ARG A 714 -16.11 -19.79 -8.74
N PRO A 715 -16.49 -20.99 -9.21
CA PRO A 715 -17.79 -21.20 -9.85
C PRO A 715 -18.95 -20.83 -8.91
N LEU A 716 -19.99 -20.16 -9.43
CA LEU A 716 -21.12 -19.67 -8.61
C LEU A 716 -21.82 -20.74 -7.77
N HIS A 717 -21.85 -21.99 -8.25
CA HIS A 717 -22.50 -23.10 -7.54
C HIS A 717 -21.68 -23.62 -6.34
N GLU A 718 -20.39 -23.25 -6.25
CA GLU A 718 -19.53 -23.54 -5.09
C GLU A 718 -19.55 -22.41 -4.05
N ILE A 719 -20.14 -21.26 -4.37
CA ILE A 719 -20.23 -20.11 -3.47
C ILE A 719 -21.42 -20.29 -2.51
N ASP A 720 -21.21 -19.98 -1.23
CA ASP A 720 -22.27 -20.00 -0.22
C ASP A 720 -23.42 -19.05 -0.63
N PRO A 721 -24.66 -19.55 -0.80
CA PRO A 721 -25.83 -18.73 -1.16
C PRO A 721 -26.10 -17.57 -0.20
N GLY A 722 -25.68 -17.66 1.06
CA GLY A 722 -25.77 -16.58 2.04
C GLY A 722 -24.98 -15.33 1.66
N THR A 723 -24.00 -15.43 0.75
CA THR A 723 -23.22 -14.29 0.22
C THR A 723 -24.11 -13.23 -0.44
N TRP A 724 -25.22 -13.62 -1.07
CA TRP A 724 -26.22 -12.70 -1.61
C TRP A 724 -26.84 -11.78 -0.55
N GLY A 725 -26.80 -12.19 0.72
CA GLY A 725 -27.22 -11.39 1.88
C GLY A 725 -26.38 -10.13 2.10
N PHE A 726 -25.21 -10.02 1.48
CA PHE A 726 -24.28 -8.89 1.62
C PHE A 726 -24.25 -7.95 0.42
N LEU A 727 -25.06 -8.22 -0.61
CA LEU A 727 -25.09 -7.44 -1.85
C LEU A 727 -26.41 -6.66 -2.00
N PRO A 728 -26.42 -5.53 -2.75
CA PRO A 728 -27.64 -4.81 -3.11
C PRO A 728 -28.35 -5.43 -4.33
N PHE A 729 -28.06 -6.69 -4.65
CA PHE A 729 -28.65 -7.43 -5.75
C PHE A 729 -29.32 -8.72 -5.23
N ALA A 730 -30.28 -9.23 -6.00
CA ALA A 730 -30.97 -10.49 -5.71
C ALA A 730 -30.58 -11.56 -6.74
N PRO A 731 -30.56 -12.85 -6.36
CA PRO A 731 -30.29 -13.95 -7.28
C PRO A 731 -31.24 -13.94 -8.49
N PRO A 732 -30.80 -14.35 -9.70
CA PRO A 732 -31.63 -14.34 -10.90
C PRO A 732 -32.98 -15.09 -10.76
N ASP A 733 -33.00 -16.23 -10.08
CA ASP A 733 -34.16 -17.14 -9.99
C ASP A 733 -35.23 -16.72 -8.98
N THR A 734 -35.01 -15.64 -8.21
CA THR A 734 -35.97 -15.16 -7.19
C THR A 734 -37.19 -14.41 -7.76
N GLN A 735 -37.33 -14.31 -9.09
CA GLN A 735 -38.50 -13.68 -9.73
C GLN A 735 -39.69 -14.64 -9.91
N THR A 736 -39.49 -15.94 -9.79
CA THR A 736 -40.58 -16.94 -9.71
C THR A 736 -40.74 -17.33 -8.25
N GLY A 737 -41.90 -17.04 -7.65
CA GLY A 737 -42.16 -17.21 -6.22
C GLY A 737 -42.19 -18.66 -5.69
N ASP A 738 -41.22 -19.50 -6.03
CA ASP A 738 -41.07 -20.85 -5.50
C ASP A 738 -39.91 -20.91 -4.50
N ASN A 739 -40.28 -20.99 -3.22
CA ASN A 739 -39.39 -21.28 -2.11
C ASN A 739 -38.95 -22.75 -2.17
N HIS A 740 -37.88 -23.06 -2.88
CA HIS A 740 -37.17 -24.33 -2.73
C HIS A 740 -35.82 -24.11 -2.02
N LEU A 741 -35.83 -24.41 -0.72
CA LEU A 741 -34.63 -24.60 0.10
C LEU A 741 -33.83 -25.77 -0.48
N VAL A 742 -32.77 -25.50 -1.24
CA VAL A 742 -31.80 -26.52 -1.63
C VAL A 742 -30.80 -26.69 -0.49
N SER A 743 -31.00 -27.74 0.30
CA SER A 743 -30.04 -28.22 1.30
C SER A 743 -29.01 -29.11 0.60
N THR A 744 -27.77 -28.65 0.45
CA THR A 744 -26.63 -29.52 0.12
C THR A 744 -25.73 -29.67 1.34
N GLN A 745 -25.72 -30.89 1.90
CA GLN A 745 -24.83 -31.29 2.98
C GLN A 745 -23.40 -31.46 2.44
N GLY A 746 -22.50 -30.58 2.88
CA GLY A 746 -21.04 -30.67 2.77
C GLY A 746 -20.38 -30.23 4.09
N PRO A 747 -19.12 -30.62 4.37
CA PRO A 747 -18.62 -30.73 5.74
C PRO A 747 -18.25 -29.38 6.40
N LYS A 748 -18.89 -29.10 7.55
CA LYS A 748 -18.41 -28.30 8.71
C LYS A 748 -17.52 -27.06 8.45
N GLU A 749 -17.88 -26.19 7.52
CA GLU A 749 -17.64 -24.73 7.66
C GLU A 749 -18.95 -24.06 8.11
N ILE A 750 -18.87 -23.01 8.92
CA ILE A 750 -20.07 -22.31 9.46
C ILE A 750 -20.78 -21.62 8.30
N ALA A 751 -21.91 -22.18 7.83
CA ALA A 751 -22.71 -21.62 6.74
C ALA A 751 -23.19 -20.19 7.07
N LEU A 752 -23.14 -19.30 6.08
CA LEU A 752 -23.66 -17.93 6.20
C LEU A 752 -25.18 -17.95 6.38
N PRO A 753 -25.76 -16.96 7.09
CA PRO A 753 -27.20 -16.87 7.23
C PRO A 753 -27.86 -16.65 5.85
N PRO A 754 -29.09 -17.16 5.66
CA PRO A 754 -29.82 -16.92 4.43
C PRO A 754 -30.09 -15.43 4.23
N ARG A 755 -30.17 -15.01 2.96
CA ARG A 755 -30.51 -13.64 2.59
C ARG A 755 -31.85 -13.24 3.23
N LEU A 756 -31.87 -12.08 3.89
CA LEU A 756 -33.08 -11.49 4.43
C LEU A 756 -34.02 -11.04 3.30
N THR A 757 -35.31 -11.28 3.49
CA THR A 757 -36.34 -10.86 2.54
C THR A 757 -36.80 -9.45 2.86
N PHE A 758 -36.79 -8.59 1.85
CA PHE A 758 -37.36 -7.25 1.87
C PHE A 758 -37.87 -6.90 0.46
N PRO A 759 -38.80 -5.94 0.33
CA PRO A 759 -39.32 -5.54 -0.97
C PRO A 759 -38.19 -5.15 -1.93
N LEU A 760 -38.14 -5.78 -3.10
CA LEU A 760 -37.22 -5.39 -4.16
C LEU A 760 -37.83 -4.27 -4.98
N HIS A 761 -37.03 -3.26 -5.30
CA HIS A 761 -37.48 -2.12 -6.10
C HIS A 761 -37.04 -2.31 -7.56
N PRO A 762 -37.98 -2.32 -8.52
CA PRO A 762 -37.66 -2.55 -9.93
C PRO A 762 -37.09 -1.31 -10.63
N ILE A 763 -37.11 -0.15 -9.95
CA ILE A 763 -36.70 1.14 -10.52
C ILE A 763 -35.67 1.80 -9.61
N TRP A 764 -34.59 2.29 -10.23
CA TRP A 764 -33.60 3.14 -9.59
C TRP A 764 -33.49 4.47 -10.36
N PRO A 765 -33.56 5.63 -9.68
CA PRO A 765 -33.91 5.81 -8.27
C PRO A 765 -35.42 5.66 -8.04
N LEU A 766 -35.83 5.45 -6.78
CA LEU A 766 -37.24 5.54 -6.41
C LEU A 766 -37.79 6.96 -6.63
N PRO A 767 -39.08 7.11 -6.98
CA PRO A 767 -39.76 8.40 -6.96
C PRO A 767 -39.65 9.05 -5.58
N ARG A 768 -39.51 10.38 -5.55
CA ARG A 768 -39.49 11.12 -4.29
C ARG A 768 -40.88 11.05 -3.65
N ALA A 769 -40.96 10.68 -2.39
CA ALA A 769 -42.20 10.70 -1.63
C ALA A 769 -42.75 12.12 -1.48
N GLU A 770 -44.08 12.26 -1.60
CA GLU A 770 -44.78 13.54 -1.40
C GLU A 770 -44.48 14.13 -0.01
N ARG A 771 -44.50 13.26 1.00
CA ARG A 771 -44.12 13.60 2.37
C ARG A 771 -42.67 13.21 2.63
N SER A 772 -41.76 14.18 2.57
CA SER A 772 -40.33 13.95 2.85
C SER A 772 -39.99 14.13 4.34
N LEU A 773 -38.86 13.55 4.75
CA LEU A 773 -38.30 13.72 6.08
C LEU A 773 -37.57 15.06 6.23
N LYS A 774 -37.46 15.57 7.47
CA LYS A 774 -36.60 16.70 7.84
C LYS A 774 -35.31 16.17 8.45
N THR A 775 -34.17 16.75 8.04
CA THR A 775 -32.85 16.38 8.57
C THR A 775 -32.70 16.93 9.97
N THR A 776 -32.50 16.05 10.95
CA THR A 776 -32.33 16.41 12.35
C THR A 776 -30.94 16.02 12.83
N LEU A 777 -30.25 16.95 13.49
CA LEU A 777 -28.91 16.79 14.07
C LEU A 777 -29.00 16.71 15.59
N PHE A 778 -28.36 15.69 16.14
CA PHE A 778 -28.19 15.48 17.58
C PHE A 778 -26.70 15.39 17.92
N LEU A 779 -26.37 15.74 19.17
CA LEU A 779 -25.03 15.62 19.73
C LEU A 779 -25.03 14.67 20.93
N ILE A 780 -24.16 13.69 20.89
CA ILE A 780 -23.70 12.94 22.06
C ILE A 780 -22.42 13.64 22.54
N THR A 781 -22.48 14.27 23.71
CA THR A 781 -21.29 14.89 24.31
C THR A 781 -20.32 13.81 24.81
N PRO A 782 -19.02 14.12 25.01
CA PRO A 782 -18.06 13.16 25.53
C PRO A 782 -18.51 12.49 26.83
N GLU A 783 -19.11 13.25 27.75
CA GLU A 783 -19.61 12.76 29.04
C GLU A 783 -20.78 11.80 28.86
N LYS A 784 -21.70 12.13 27.94
CA LYS A 784 -22.85 11.27 27.64
C LYS A 784 -22.43 9.99 26.92
N LEU A 785 -21.41 10.06 26.05
CA LEU A 785 -20.85 8.89 25.38
C LEU A 785 -20.19 7.95 26.40
N GLU A 786 -19.40 8.50 27.33
CA GLU A 786 -18.76 7.70 28.38
C GLU A 786 -19.80 7.06 29.31
N LYS A 787 -20.84 7.80 29.67
CA LYS A 787 -21.97 7.25 30.44
C LYS A 787 -22.66 6.09 29.70
N MET A 788 -22.90 6.23 28.41
CA MET A 788 -23.51 5.17 27.60
C MET A 788 -22.64 3.90 27.59
N LYS A 789 -21.31 4.06 27.49
CA LYS A 789 -20.38 2.93 27.58
C LYS A 789 -20.46 2.21 28.93
N GLN A 790 -20.52 2.97 30.02
CA GLN A 790 -20.63 2.41 31.38
C GLN A 790 -21.95 1.65 31.58
N ASP A 791 -23.06 2.24 31.12
CA ASP A 791 -24.38 1.63 31.23
C ASP A 791 -24.48 0.32 30.41
N VAL A 792 -23.90 0.30 29.19
CA VAL A 792 -23.83 -0.94 28.40
C VAL A 792 -22.94 -1.97 29.07
N ALA A 793 -21.76 -1.59 29.57
CA ALA A 793 -20.85 -2.51 30.24
C ALA A 793 -21.45 -3.17 31.49
N ALA A 794 -22.34 -2.47 32.20
CA ALA A 794 -23.03 -3.00 33.37
C ALA A 794 -24.11 -4.03 33.06
N ASP A 795 -24.61 -4.06 31.82
CA ASP A 795 -25.74 -4.89 31.39
C ASP A 795 -25.32 -6.16 30.62
N ILE A 796 -24.06 -6.24 30.17
CA ILE A 796 -23.53 -7.40 29.46
C ILE A 796 -23.59 -8.65 30.36
N ARG A 797 -24.26 -9.70 29.88
CA ARG A 797 -24.36 -10.98 30.59
C ARG A 797 -22.99 -11.66 30.63
N ALA A 798 -22.69 -12.33 31.76
CA ALA A 798 -21.44 -13.06 31.92
C ALA A 798 -21.23 -14.07 30.77
N GLY A 799 -20.18 -13.86 29.97
CA GLY A 799 -19.80 -14.72 28.84
C GLY A 799 -20.02 -14.12 27.45
N GLU A 800 -20.64 -12.95 27.33
CA GLU A 800 -20.82 -12.25 26.04
C GLU A 800 -19.61 -11.36 25.69
N THR A 801 -19.31 -11.21 24.39
CA THR A 801 -18.18 -10.41 23.93
C THR A 801 -18.41 -8.91 24.18
N PRO A 802 -17.41 -8.15 24.67
CA PRO A 802 -17.53 -6.71 24.77
C PRO A 802 -17.85 -6.04 23.42
N SER A 803 -18.79 -5.10 23.42
CA SER A 803 -19.12 -4.31 22.23
C SER A 803 -18.23 -3.07 22.15
N SER A 804 -17.89 -2.64 20.95
CA SER A 804 -17.10 -1.43 20.74
C SER A 804 -17.92 -0.14 20.86
N ILE A 805 -17.25 1.01 20.88
CA ILE A 805 -17.93 2.32 20.82
C ILE A 805 -18.73 2.45 19.52
N SER A 806 -18.23 1.99 18.37
CA SER A 806 -19.01 2.06 17.12
C SER A 806 -20.23 1.16 17.18
N ASP A 807 -20.12 -0.05 17.74
CA ASP A 807 -21.27 -0.96 17.89
C ASP A 807 -22.32 -0.31 18.81
N ILE A 808 -21.88 0.25 19.93
CA ILE A 808 -22.74 0.91 20.92
C ILE A 808 -23.48 2.09 20.30
N VAL A 809 -22.78 2.99 19.61
CA VAL A 809 -23.41 4.17 18.98
C VAL A 809 -24.35 3.75 17.85
N GLN A 810 -23.97 2.79 16.99
CA GLN A 810 -24.84 2.29 15.92
C GLN A 810 -26.07 1.56 16.47
N ALA A 811 -25.91 0.76 17.52
CA ALA A 811 -27.00 0.06 18.19
C ALA A 811 -27.98 1.04 18.85
N PHE A 812 -27.45 2.02 19.59
CA PHE A 812 -28.23 3.11 20.15
C PHE A 812 -29.00 3.85 19.05
N PHE A 813 -28.34 4.19 17.95
CA PHE A 813 -28.94 4.99 16.90
C PHE A 813 -30.02 4.23 16.11
N TRP A 814 -29.76 2.97 15.75
CA TRP A 814 -30.74 2.09 15.10
C TRP A 814 -31.96 1.90 16.00
N ARG A 815 -31.74 1.52 17.27
CA ARG A 815 -32.82 1.31 18.24
C ARG A 815 -33.65 2.57 18.46
N ALA A 816 -33.01 3.73 18.66
CA ALA A 816 -33.73 5.00 18.84
C ALA A 816 -34.59 5.36 17.62
N ALA A 817 -34.02 5.24 16.41
CA ALA A 817 -34.75 5.54 15.18
C ALA A 817 -35.97 4.62 14.99
N ILE A 818 -35.83 3.32 15.26
CA ILE A 818 -36.95 2.38 15.12
C ILE A 818 -37.98 2.52 16.24
N ARG A 819 -37.56 2.75 17.50
CA ARG A 819 -38.47 3.02 18.62
C ARG A 819 -39.37 4.21 18.36
N ALA A 820 -38.81 5.31 17.86
CA ALA A 820 -39.59 6.49 17.53
C ALA A 820 -40.66 6.20 16.46
N ARG A 821 -40.28 5.51 15.38
CA ARG A 821 -41.22 5.10 14.32
C ARG A 821 -42.26 4.10 14.83
N TYR A 822 -41.86 3.16 15.68
CA TYR A 822 -42.74 2.17 16.29
C TYR A 822 -43.79 2.82 17.19
N ARG A 823 -43.39 3.80 18.00
CA ARG A 823 -44.32 4.58 18.83
C ARG A 823 -45.32 5.34 17.97
N VAL A 824 -44.87 6.03 16.90
CA VAL A 824 -45.78 6.66 15.94
C VAL A 824 -46.74 5.62 15.32
N ALA A 825 -46.22 4.48 14.87
CA ALA A 825 -47.02 3.44 14.25
C ALA A 825 -48.10 2.88 15.19
N ARG A 826 -47.78 2.64 16.46
CA ARG A 826 -48.73 2.09 17.46
C ARG A 826 -49.65 3.14 18.08
N GLU A 827 -49.08 4.24 18.57
CA GLU A 827 -49.79 5.24 19.36
C GLU A 827 -50.66 6.13 18.48
N ILE A 828 -50.16 6.51 17.30
CA ILE A 828 -50.86 7.41 16.37
C ILE A 828 -51.57 6.61 15.28
N ARG A 829 -50.86 5.75 14.54
CA ARG A 829 -51.40 5.04 13.36
C ARG A 829 -52.15 3.75 13.70
N LYS A 830 -52.14 3.31 14.97
CA LYS A 830 -52.81 2.10 15.47
C LYS A 830 -52.42 0.80 14.74
N GLN A 831 -51.18 0.72 14.25
CA GLN A 831 -50.62 -0.48 13.63
C GLN A 831 -50.22 -1.51 14.69
N THR A 832 -50.26 -2.79 14.31
CA THR A 832 -49.81 -3.94 15.10
C THR A 832 -48.66 -4.63 14.39
N PHE A 833 -47.72 -5.20 15.14
CA PHE A 833 -46.59 -5.94 14.61
C PHE A 833 -46.62 -7.37 15.15
N GLY A 834 -46.37 -8.34 14.29
CA GLY A 834 -46.24 -9.75 14.65
C GLY A 834 -44.77 -10.18 14.83
N PRO A 835 -44.52 -11.45 15.18
CA PRO A 835 -43.18 -11.99 15.38
C PRO A 835 -42.29 -11.94 14.12
N ASP A 836 -42.89 -12.05 12.95
CA ASP A 836 -42.20 -12.07 11.65
C ASP A 836 -41.91 -10.66 11.11
N ASP A 837 -42.46 -9.61 11.73
CA ASP A 837 -42.19 -8.23 11.33
C ASP A 837 -40.83 -7.78 11.88
N ILE A 838 -39.83 -7.77 11.00
CA ILE A 838 -38.44 -7.47 11.36
C ILE A 838 -38.01 -6.07 10.94
N SER A 839 -37.11 -5.48 11.73
CA SER A 839 -36.28 -4.37 11.30
C SER A 839 -34.97 -4.92 10.74
N ILE A 840 -34.50 -4.34 9.63
CA ILE A 840 -33.22 -4.68 9.01
C ILE A 840 -32.36 -3.42 9.10
N LEU A 841 -31.15 -3.57 9.61
CA LEU A 841 -30.11 -2.56 9.57
C LEU A 841 -29.09 -2.94 8.50
N GLU A 842 -28.88 -2.03 7.55
CA GLU A 842 -27.82 -2.15 6.54
C GLU A 842 -26.63 -1.26 6.94
N LEU A 843 -25.44 -1.86 6.98
CA LEU A 843 -24.20 -1.19 7.30
C LEU A 843 -23.23 -1.35 6.12
N PRO A 844 -23.06 -0.33 5.26
CA PRO A 844 -22.01 -0.30 4.27
C PRO A 844 -20.65 -0.47 4.98
N THR A 845 -19.94 -1.53 4.62
CA THR A 845 -18.67 -1.90 5.27
C THR A 845 -17.55 -1.95 4.23
N ASP A 846 -16.41 -1.35 4.55
CA ASP A 846 -15.22 -1.36 3.70
C ASP A 846 -14.63 -2.77 3.60
N GLY A 847 -14.59 -3.29 2.38
CA GLY A 847 -14.03 -4.59 2.03
C GLY A 847 -12.55 -4.55 1.66
N ARG A 848 -11.95 -3.36 1.44
CA ARG A 848 -10.49 -3.25 1.16
C ARG A 848 -9.64 -3.98 2.18
N PRO A 849 -9.95 -3.94 3.49
CA PRO A 849 -9.24 -4.71 4.48
C PRO A 849 -9.09 -6.20 4.25
N TYR A 850 -10.04 -6.79 3.54
CA TYR A 850 -10.17 -8.23 3.38
C TYR A 850 -9.89 -8.67 1.93
N PHE A 851 -9.56 -7.75 1.02
CA PHE A 851 -9.40 -8.08 -0.39
C PHE A 851 -7.97 -8.55 -0.73
N SER A 852 -6.98 -7.66 -0.70
CA SER A 852 -5.58 -8.02 -0.97
C SER A 852 -4.62 -6.92 -0.51
N SER A 853 -3.39 -7.30 -0.17
CA SER A 853 -2.28 -6.39 0.11
C SER A 853 -1.72 -5.71 -1.15
N LEU A 854 -1.99 -6.26 -2.34
CA LEU A 854 -1.61 -5.67 -3.64
C LEU A 854 -2.48 -4.46 -4.02
N LEU A 855 -3.61 -4.25 -3.34
CA LEU A 855 -4.47 -3.10 -3.55
C LEU A 855 -3.87 -1.87 -2.83
N PRO A 856 -3.60 -0.75 -3.53
CA PRO A 856 -3.07 0.47 -2.91
C PRO A 856 -3.94 0.91 -1.73
N SER A 857 -3.32 1.39 -0.64
CA SER A 857 -4.06 1.97 0.49
C SER A 857 -4.92 3.17 0.05
N THR A 858 -4.55 3.81 -1.05
CA THR A 858 -5.24 4.93 -1.67
C THR A 858 -6.24 4.51 -2.77
N TYR A 859 -6.58 3.22 -2.92
CA TYR A 859 -7.53 2.79 -3.95
C TYR A 859 -8.92 3.46 -3.79
N MET A 860 -9.40 4.09 -4.86
CA MET A 860 -10.52 5.03 -4.84
C MET A 860 -11.86 4.43 -5.29
N GLY A 861 -11.84 3.37 -6.10
CA GLY A 861 -13.06 2.68 -6.55
C GLY A 861 -13.79 1.97 -5.41
N SER A 862 -15.00 1.46 -5.66
CA SER A 862 -15.79 0.82 -4.60
C SER A 862 -15.24 -0.56 -4.24
N LEU A 863 -15.14 -0.86 -2.95
CA LEU A 863 -15.00 -2.22 -2.40
C LEU A 863 -15.98 -2.42 -1.23
N LEU A 864 -17.21 -1.91 -1.35
CA LEU A 864 -18.20 -1.99 -0.28
C LEU A 864 -19.01 -3.29 -0.32
N ILE A 865 -19.39 -3.77 0.85
CA ILE A 865 -20.46 -4.76 1.06
C ILE A 865 -21.50 -4.23 2.05
N LEU A 866 -22.70 -4.80 2.04
CA LEU A 866 -23.77 -4.43 2.97
C LEU A 866 -23.86 -5.47 4.10
N ASN A 867 -23.25 -5.18 5.24
CA ASN A 867 -23.42 -6.02 6.43
C ASN A 867 -24.84 -5.81 6.98
N ARG A 868 -25.66 -6.86 6.96
CA ARG A 868 -27.07 -6.81 7.35
C ARG A 868 -27.32 -7.50 8.68
N SER A 869 -27.91 -6.77 9.61
CA SER A 869 -28.42 -7.30 10.88
C SER A 869 -29.93 -7.15 10.94
N SER A 870 -30.62 -8.03 11.67
CA SER A 870 -32.07 -7.96 11.83
C SER A 870 -32.53 -8.38 13.21
N MET A 871 -33.62 -7.77 13.67
CA MET A 871 -34.32 -8.10 14.91
C MET A 871 -35.82 -7.86 14.72
N SER A 872 -36.69 -8.65 15.39
CA SER A 872 -38.13 -8.34 15.34
C SER A 872 -38.39 -6.95 15.90
N ILE A 873 -39.32 -6.22 15.29
CA ILE A 873 -39.59 -4.82 15.64
C ILE A 873 -40.01 -4.70 17.11
N GLU A 874 -40.84 -5.64 17.59
CA GLU A 874 -41.26 -5.68 18.99
C GLU A 874 -40.09 -5.93 19.94
N SER A 875 -39.16 -6.82 19.59
CA SER A 875 -37.97 -7.06 20.41
C SER A 875 -37.05 -5.83 20.40
N LEU A 876 -36.80 -5.23 19.23
CA LEU A 876 -35.94 -4.06 19.10
C LEU A 876 -36.49 -2.84 19.83
N CYS A 877 -37.83 -2.71 19.95
CA CYS A 877 -38.48 -1.61 20.65
C CYS A 877 -38.85 -1.95 22.11
N SER A 878 -38.63 -3.18 22.55
CA SER A 878 -38.94 -3.61 23.91
C SER A 878 -38.05 -2.89 24.92
N PRO A 879 -38.61 -2.42 26.06
CA PRO A 879 -37.80 -1.89 27.16
C PRO A 879 -36.90 -2.94 27.81
N LYS A 880 -37.11 -4.24 27.52
CA LYS A 880 -36.29 -5.34 28.04
C LYS A 880 -35.04 -5.64 27.20
N THR A 881 -35.01 -5.20 25.95
CA THR A 881 -33.84 -5.33 25.08
C THR A 881 -32.98 -4.11 25.33
N SER A 882 -31.70 -4.26 25.62
CA SER A 882 -30.82 -3.13 25.89
C SER A 882 -30.04 -2.68 24.66
N ILE A 883 -29.34 -1.54 24.79
CA ILE A 883 -28.34 -1.12 23.79
C ILE A 883 -27.24 -2.18 23.67
N GLY A 884 -26.87 -2.83 24.78
CA GLY A 884 -25.86 -3.89 24.81
C GLY A 884 -26.28 -5.12 24.00
N ASP A 885 -27.52 -5.59 24.16
CA ASP A 885 -28.06 -6.73 23.38
C ASP A 885 -27.95 -6.46 21.87
N VAL A 886 -28.35 -5.24 21.45
CA VAL A 886 -28.31 -4.84 20.04
C VAL A 886 -26.87 -4.68 19.55
N ALA A 887 -25.98 -4.09 20.36
CA ALA A 887 -24.56 -3.95 20.01
C ALA A 887 -23.86 -5.31 19.84
N CYS A 888 -24.20 -6.29 20.69
CA CYS A 888 -23.72 -7.66 20.57
C CYS A 888 -24.19 -8.32 19.25
N LEU A 889 -25.45 -8.10 18.86
CA LEU A 889 -25.95 -8.56 17.55
C LEU A 889 -25.16 -7.96 16.38
N LEU A 890 -24.91 -6.65 16.40
CA LEU A 890 -24.14 -5.98 15.33
C LEU A 890 -22.72 -6.54 15.25
N ARG A 891 -22.10 -6.76 16.41
CA ARG A 891 -20.77 -7.37 16.53
C ARG A 891 -20.73 -8.77 15.93
N GLN A 892 -21.70 -9.62 16.26
CA GLN A 892 -21.79 -10.98 15.71
C GLN A 892 -21.94 -10.96 14.18
N SER A 893 -22.68 -10.00 13.64
CA SER A 893 -22.84 -9.85 12.19
C SER A 893 -21.53 -9.43 11.52
N ALA A 894 -20.81 -8.47 12.11
CA ALA A 894 -19.53 -7.99 11.56
C ALA A 894 -18.45 -9.07 11.46
N ARG A 895 -18.43 -10.06 12.36
CA ARG A 895 -17.48 -11.18 12.33
C ARG A 895 -17.62 -12.12 11.12
N ARG A 896 -18.75 -12.07 10.44
CA ARG A 896 -19.00 -12.88 9.24
C ARG A 896 -18.22 -12.37 8.02
N ILE A 897 -17.69 -11.14 8.10
CA ILE A 897 -16.93 -10.53 7.01
C ILE A 897 -15.53 -11.10 7.01
N THR A 898 -15.20 -11.83 5.95
CA THR A 898 -13.93 -12.53 5.77
C THR A 898 -13.38 -12.29 4.36
N PRO A 899 -12.08 -12.55 4.10
CA PRO A 899 -11.54 -12.50 2.75
C PRO A 899 -12.27 -13.40 1.75
N SER A 900 -12.70 -14.59 2.19
CA SER A 900 -13.53 -15.48 1.38
C SER A 900 -14.83 -14.80 0.96
N LEU A 901 -15.58 -14.23 1.92
CA LEU A 901 -16.84 -13.56 1.64
C LEU A 901 -16.68 -12.42 0.61
N ILE A 902 -15.65 -11.59 0.76
CA ILE A 902 -15.44 -10.46 -0.15
C ILE A 902 -15.11 -10.95 -1.57
N HIS A 903 -14.23 -11.94 -1.72
CA HIS A 903 -13.92 -12.50 -3.04
C HIS A 903 -15.10 -13.24 -3.67
N ASP A 904 -15.89 -13.95 -2.86
CA ASP A 904 -17.12 -14.63 -3.32
C ASP A 904 -18.18 -13.60 -3.76
N ALA A 905 -18.34 -12.51 -3.00
CA ALA A 905 -19.19 -11.39 -3.37
C ALA A 905 -18.75 -10.78 -4.71
N PHE A 906 -17.44 -10.61 -4.93
CA PHE A 906 -16.91 -10.11 -6.20
C PHE A 906 -17.20 -11.07 -7.36
N SER A 907 -16.99 -12.38 -7.18
CA SER A 907 -17.33 -13.40 -8.18
C SER A 907 -18.82 -13.40 -8.54
N ILE A 908 -19.71 -13.24 -7.54
CA ILE A 908 -21.15 -13.09 -7.79
C ILE A 908 -21.43 -11.82 -8.60
N LEU A 909 -20.85 -10.68 -8.21
CA LEU A 909 -21.06 -9.41 -8.89
C LEU A 909 -20.59 -9.45 -10.36
N GLN A 910 -19.46 -10.11 -10.65
CA GLN A 910 -18.95 -10.28 -12.02
C GLN A 910 -19.90 -11.09 -12.91
N SER A 911 -20.74 -11.93 -12.32
CA SER A 911 -21.69 -12.79 -13.03
C SER A 911 -23.09 -12.17 -13.22
N LEU A 912 -23.31 -10.96 -12.71
CA LEU A 912 -24.63 -10.34 -12.76
C LEU A 912 -25.08 -10.12 -14.22
N PRO A 913 -26.30 -10.52 -14.58
CA PRO A 913 -26.81 -10.31 -15.94
C PRO A 913 -27.39 -8.90 -16.14
N ASP A 914 -27.63 -8.15 -15.06
CA ASP A 914 -28.28 -6.84 -15.09
C ASP A 914 -27.88 -5.98 -13.87
N HIS A 915 -27.08 -4.94 -14.11
CA HIS A 915 -26.65 -3.99 -13.09
C HIS A 915 -27.73 -2.94 -12.74
N THR A 916 -28.85 -2.87 -13.47
CA THR A 916 -29.94 -1.91 -13.18
C THR A 916 -30.81 -2.32 -11.99
N ARG A 917 -30.65 -3.55 -11.48
CA ARG A 917 -31.48 -4.16 -10.42
C ARG A 917 -31.04 -3.82 -8.98
N PHE A 918 -30.38 -2.68 -8.79
CA PHE A 918 -29.92 -2.23 -7.48
C PHE A 918 -31.10 -2.05 -6.51
N SER A 919 -31.06 -2.71 -5.36
CA SER A 919 -32.09 -2.61 -4.32
C SER A 919 -31.53 -2.86 -2.92
N THR A 920 -31.87 -1.97 -1.99
CA THR A 920 -31.50 -2.06 -0.57
C THR A 920 -32.74 -1.98 0.31
N ALA A 921 -32.66 -2.49 1.54
CA ALA A 921 -33.80 -2.56 2.46
C ALA A 921 -34.24 -1.18 2.98
N ASN A 922 -33.33 -0.19 3.00
CA ASN A 922 -33.61 1.17 3.46
C ASN A 922 -34.33 2.07 2.42
N MET A 923 -34.70 1.52 1.27
CA MET A 923 -35.37 2.24 0.19
C MET A 923 -36.86 2.42 0.45
N GLY A 924 -37.34 3.66 0.25
CA GLY A 924 -38.67 4.09 0.65
C GLY A 924 -38.68 4.73 2.04
N LEU A 925 -39.86 5.17 2.47
CA LEU A 925 -40.06 5.82 3.77
C LEU A 925 -41.00 5.05 4.70
N GLU A 926 -41.89 4.22 4.15
CA GLU A 926 -42.94 3.49 4.88
C GLU A 926 -42.50 2.05 5.20
N HIS A 927 -41.44 1.92 5.99
CA HIS A 927 -40.93 0.64 6.49
C HIS A 927 -40.15 0.83 7.81
N MET A 928 -39.82 -0.27 8.47
CA MET A 928 -39.05 -0.27 9.73
C MET A 928 -37.57 -0.64 9.56
N HIS A 929 -37.03 -0.60 8.33
CA HIS A 929 -35.60 -0.75 8.06
C HIS A 929 -34.83 0.57 8.15
N ALA A 930 -33.50 0.49 8.26
CA ALA A 930 -32.59 1.63 8.27
C ALA A 930 -31.25 1.27 7.63
N MET A 931 -30.52 2.27 7.16
CA MET A 931 -29.11 2.16 6.82
C MET A 931 -28.32 3.21 7.60
N ILE A 932 -27.20 2.82 8.19
CA ILE A 932 -26.27 3.76 8.84
C ILE A 932 -25.01 3.88 8.00
N SER A 933 -24.69 5.10 7.55
CA SER A 933 -23.35 5.44 7.10
C SER A 933 -22.55 5.99 8.27
N ASN A 934 -21.45 5.32 8.59
CA ASN A 934 -20.64 5.64 9.75
C ASN A 934 -19.31 6.30 9.33
N MET A 935 -19.20 7.61 9.54
CA MET A 935 -18.02 8.40 9.21
C MET A 935 -17.18 8.75 10.44
N MET A 936 -17.45 8.13 11.59
CA MET A 936 -16.85 8.50 12.89
C MET A 936 -15.31 8.51 12.87
N LEU A 937 -14.68 7.75 11.98
CA LEU A 937 -13.22 7.63 11.83
C LEU A 937 -12.59 8.55 10.79
N PHE A 938 -13.38 9.30 10.04
CA PHE A 938 -12.85 10.19 9.02
C PHE A 938 -12.18 11.40 9.67
N GLN A 939 -10.90 11.59 9.41
CA GLN A 939 -10.12 12.66 10.03
C GLN A 939 -10.16 13.93 9.17
N THR A 940 -10.97 14.91 9.55
CA THR A 940 -11.03 16.21 8.87
C THR A 940 -9.70 16.97 8.93
N SER A 941 -8.84 16.66 9.91
CA SER A 941 -7.49 17.22 10.05
C SER A 941 -6.53 16.83 8.92
N GLU A 942 -6.79 15.74 8.20
CA GLU A 942 -5.98 15.35 7.03
C GLU A 942 -6.28 16.20 5.79
N ILE A 943 -7.44 16.84 5.75
CA ILE A 943 -7.85 17.72 4.65
C ILE A 943 -7.36 19.13 4.99
N ARG A 944 -6.23 19.54 4.41
CA ARG A 944 -5.61 20.85 4.67
C ARG A 944 -5.39 21.63 3.39
N PHE A 945 -6.22 22.63 3.14
CA PHE A 945 -6.15 23.50 1.96
C PHE A 945 -5.06 24.59 2.06
N GLY A 946 -4.24 24.55 3.11
CA GLY A 946 -3.18 25.52 3.37
C GLY A 946 -3.66 26.71 4.19
N ASP A 947 -2.70 27.34 4.86
CA ASP A 947 -2.98 28.35 5.86
C ASP A 947 -2.90 29.77 5.30
N LYS A 948 -2.49 29.99 4.05
CA LYS A 948 -2.38 31.34 3.48
C LYS A 948 -3.74 32.06 3.47
N PHE A 949 -4.80 31.36 3.10
CA PHE A 949 -6.14 31.91 2.95
C PHE A 949 -7.10 31.49 4.06
N PHE A 950 -6.98 30.24 4.51
CA PHE A 950 -7.88 29.64 5.48
C PHE A 950 -7.25 29.69 6.89
N ALA A 951 -8.07 29.95 7.91
CA ALA A 951 -7.66 29.77 9.29
C ALA A 951 -7.64 28.26 9.65
N ASN A 952 -7.43 27.92 10.93
CA ASN A 952 -7.37 26.52 11.41
C ASN A 952 -6.38 25.64 10.60
N GLY A 953 -5.26 26.22 10.14
CA GLY A 953 -4.24 25.53 9.36
C GLY A 953 -4.73 24.96 8.01
N GLY A 954 -5.83 25.50 7.48
CA GLY A 954 -6.47 25.04 6.24
C GLY A 954 -7.40 23.85 6.39
N SER A 955 -7.69 23.41 7.62
CA SER A 955 -8.60 22.29 7.88
C SER A 955 -10.04 22.77 8.11
N PRO A 956 -11.06 22.05 7.60
CA PRO A 956 -12.45 22.43 7.82
C PRO A 956 -12.84 22.25 9.28
N GLU A 957 -13.65 23.16 9.81
CA GLU A 957 -14.21 23.05 11.17
C GLU A 957 -15.36 22.02 11.25
N SER A 958 -16.03 21.77 10.12
CA SER A 958 -17.09 20.78 10.00
C SER A 958 -17.12 20.17 8.59
N LEU A 959 -17.55 18.90 8.50
CA LEU A 959 -17.79 18.15 7.27
C LEU A 959 -19.17 17.51 7.34
N ARG A 960 -19.96 17.61 6.26
CA ARG A 960 -21.35 17.14 6.22
C ARG A 960 -21.78 16.54 4.89
N PRO A 961 -22.43 15.38 4.88
CA PRO A 961 -23.18 14.89 3.73
C PRO A 961 -24.48 15.67 3.50
N GLN A 962 -24.90 15.82 2.24
CA GLN A 962 -26.14 16.51 1.85
C GLN A 962 -27.36 15.57 1.89
N LEU A 963 -27.88 15.36 3.09
CA LEU A 963 -28.94 14.37 3.35
C LEU A 963 -30.33 14.79 2.89
N GLU A 964 -30.62 16.09 2.75
CA GLU A 964 -31.95 16.55 2.35
C GLU A 964 -32.39 15.98 1.00
N ARG A 965 -31.43 15.70 0.12
CA ARG A 965 -31.63 15.11 -1.20
C ARG A 965 -32.12 13.66 -1.16
N GLY A 966 -31.78 12.94 -0.09
CA GLY A 966 -32.16 11.55 0.16
C GLY A 966 -33.44 11.38 0.98
N ASN A 967 -33.85 12.39 1.76
CA ASN A 967 -34.95 12.33 2.73
C ASN A 967 -36.34 11.98 2.17
N GLY A 968 -36.53 12.06 0.85
CA GLY A 968 -37.76 11.63 0.20
C GLY A 968 -37.73 10.20 -0.33
N ARG A 969 -36.61 9.47 -0.17
CA ARG A 969 -36.35 8.20 -0.85
C ARG A 969 -35.75 7.13 0.03
N PHE A 970 -35.06 7.50 1.11
CA PHE A 970 -34.34 6.55 1.95
C PHE A 970 -34.52 6.87 3.44
N ARG A 971 -34.62 5.82 4.27
CA ARG A 971 -34.43 5.92 5.72
C ARG A 971 -32.94 5.83 6.05
N PHE A 972 -32.22 6.91 5.77
CA PHE A 972 -30.77 6.99 5.95
C PHE A 972 -30.40 7.68 7.26
N LEU A 973 -29.44 7.10 7.96
CA LEU A 973 -28.88 7.55 9.22
C LEU A 973 -27.39 7.80 9.00
N VAL A 974 -26.83 8.87 9.55
CA VAL A 974 -25.40 9.16 9.45
C VAL A 974 -24.81 9.48 10.80
N ILE A 975 -23.66 8.87 11.09
CA ILE A 975 -22.80 9.22 12.21
C ILE A 975 -21.65 10.04 11.64
N PHE A 976 -21.53 11.30 12.05
CA PHE A 976 -20.48 12.21 11.57
C PHE A 976 -19.11 11.88 12.18
N PRO A 977 -18.01 12.41 11.60
CA PRO A 977 -16.69 12.34 12.20
C PRO A 977 -16.69 12.69 13.68
N MET A 978 -15.91 11.95 14.48
CA MET A 978 -15.74 12.27 15.89
C MET A 978 -15.10 13.66 16.04
N LYS A 979 -15.68 14.48 16.90
CA LYS A 979 -15.18 15.83 17.19
C LYS A 979 -13.87 15.75 17.98
N LYS A 980 -13.08 16.82 17.95
CA LYS A 980 -11.78 16.88 18.66
C LYS A 980 -11.91 16.67 20.18
N ASP A 981 -13.05 17.02 20.76
CA ASP A 981 -13.36 16.81 22.18
C ASP A 981 -13.86 15.39 22.51
N GLY A 982 -14.06 14.53 21.50
CA GLY A 982 -14.62 13.18 21.63
C GLY A 982 -16.13 13.10 21.44
N GLY A 983 -16.81 14.22 21.18
CA GLY A 983 -18.26 14.23 20.92
C GLY A 983 -18.60 13.61 19.56
N VAL A 984 -19.83 13.09 19.44
CA VAL A 984 -20.32 12.44 18.21
C VAL A 984 -21.65 13.07 17.78
N GLU A 985 -21.74 13.44 16.52
CA GLU A 985 -22.94 14.02 15.91
C GLU A 985 -23.72 12.93 15.16
N LEU A 986 -25.02 12.81 15.47
CA LEU A 986 -25.95 11.87 14.86
C LEU A 986 -26.94 12.62 13.98
N VAL A 987 -27.11 12.18 12.74
CA VAL A 987 -28.01 12.83 11.78
C VAL A 987 -28.98 11.84 11.17
N MET A 988 -30.27 12.17 11.20
CA MET A 988 -31.31 11.34 10.59
C MET A 988 -32.46 12.16 10.05
N GLY A 989 -33.12 11.64 9.03
CA GLY A 989 -34.41 12.14 8.58
C GLY A 989 -35.54 11.70 9.51
N THR A 990 -36.33 12.67 9.99
CA THR A 990 -37.51 12.44 10.84
C THR A 990 -38.75 13.14 10.29
N HIS A 991 -39.92 12.53 10.43
CA HIS A 991 -41.18 13.27 10.42
C HIS A 991 -41.39 14.03 11.74
N PRO A 992 -42.21 15.09 11.78
CA PRO A 992 -42.45 15.87 12.99
C PRO A 992 -42.88 15.01 14.20
N GLU A 993 -43.79 14.06 13.99
CA GLU A 993 -44.24 13.15 15.05
C GLU A 993 -43.17 12.15 15.49
N GLU A 994 -42.26 11.75 14.60
CA GLU A 994 -41.13 10.88 14.95
C GLU A 994 -40.11 11.64 15.82
N LEU A 995 -39.87 12.93 15.50
CA LEU A 995 -39.02 13.80 16.30
C LEU A 995 -39.61 14.03 17.70
N GLU A 996 -40.91 14.27 17.80
CA GLU A 996 -41.60 14.39 19.11
C GLU A 996 -41.46 13.11 19.94
N MET A 997 -41.61 11.93 19.31
CA MET A 997 -41.43 10.65 19.98
C MET A 997 -39.97 10.42 20.42
N LEU A 998 -38.98 10.85 19.65
CA LEU A 998 -37.56 10.81 20.05
C LEU A 998 -37.29 11.72 21.26
N MET A 999 -37.82 12.94 21.24
CA MET A 999 -37.57 13.93 22.29
C MET A 999 -38.28 13.60 23.62
N THR A 1000 -39.26 12.69 23.60
CA THR A 1000 -39.92 12.15 24.80
C THR A 1000 -39.38 10.78 25.21
N ASP A 1001 -38.46 10.19 24.45
CA ASP A 1001 -37.85 8.91 24.80
C ASP A 1001 -36.75 9.12 25.85
N GLU A 1002 -36.98 8.60 27.06
CA GLU A 1002 -36.06 8.74 28.19
C GLU A 1002 -34.69 8.08 27.92
N GLU A 1003 -34.64 6.97 27.18
CA GLU A 1003 -33.38 6.29 26.81
C GLU A 1003 -32.58 7.15 25.83
N PHE A 1004 -33.26 7.78 24.86
CA PHE A 1004 -32.61 8.63 23.87
C PHE A 1004 -32.07 9.94 24.48
N THR A 1005 -32.92 10.69 25.19
CA THR A 1005 -32.57 11.99 25.76
C THR A 1005 -31.52 11.90 26.88
N LYS A 1006 -31.40 10.73 27.51
CA LYS A 1006 -30.30 10.41 28.45
C LYS A 1006 -28.93 10.59 27.81
N TYR A 1007 -28.76 10.21 26.54
CA TYR A 1007 -27.44 10.20 25.88
C TYR A 1007 -27.27 11.18 24.71
N ALA A 1008 -28.35 11.63 24.08
CA ALA A 1008 -28.29 12.57 22.96
C ALA A 1008 -29.02 13.88 23.28
N SER A 1009 -28.57 14.98 22.68
CA SER A 1009 -29.20 16.31 22.79
C SER A 1009 -29.46 16.86 21.40
N LEU A 1010 -30.62 17.50 21.20
CA LEU A 1010 -30.97 18.11 19.92
C LEU A 1010 -30.11 19.37 19.66
N ILE A 1011 -29.53 19.48 18.47
CA ILE A 1011 -28.84 20.69 18.00
C ILE A 1011 -29.73 21.50 17.06
N GLY A 1012 -30.38 20.83 16.10
CA GLY A 1012 -31.28 21.51 15.16
C GLY A 1012 -31.97 20.58 14.15
N CYS A 1013 -33.01 21.08 13.49
CA CYS A 1013 -33.80 20.37 12.49
C CYS A 1013 -34.03 21.26 11.27
N SER A 1014 -33.80 20.75 10.05
CA SER A 1014 -33.97 21.50 8.79
C SER A 1014 -35.38 22.09 8.67
N GLN A 1015 -35.49 23.29 8.11
CA GLN A 1015 -36.77 24.01 8.00
C GLN A 1015 -37.78 23.36 7.06
#